data_AF-N9MVA1-F1
#
_entry.id   AF-N9MVA1-F1
#
_cell.length_a   1.000
_cell.length_b   1.000
_cell.length_c   1.000
_cell.angle_alpha   90.00
_cell.angle_beta   90.00
_cell.angle_gamma   90.00
#
_symmetry.space_group_name_H-M   'P 1'
#
loop_
_entity.id
_entity.type
_entity.pdbx_description
1 polymer ?
#
loop_
_entity_poly.entity_id
_entity_poly.type
_entity_poly.pdbx_seq_one_letter_code
_entity_poly.pdbx_strand_id
1 'polypeptide(L)'
;MSESSKLQTAALDWELIDGIEVPISKQFGDVYFSKDNGLLETRHVFLNGNDLTERLSQLNDYQYFCVGETGFGTGLNILALWQLWRQIRPDNHSHLHAISVEKFPLSKADLIRALNVWTELQPLAEKLIAQYPLPIAGCHRLDFPEERFSLDLWLGDAQDIFPSIPKTQAVNAWVLDGFAPSCNPDMWQENVLNHIVRLSDLGTTFASFSVAGVLKRGLKQHGIHISRPRGFGHKREMLKAIWLEVVSQTEIASRNTEENVLTQQQPESKTTTQQNIAIIGAGIAGLSSAWAFAQRGHQVTIYEQNEPLSGASGNPLALLNPKLCPIEQAHDHLMTLSWQHALNFYPRFKAFRPIQVQQIALKNPDELLGLVEQYPDHVLSAHSSLEALPETEFSSLKLRQAGAVSPHQLRDEILQHPNITILKAKISDLKQVEKQTELWQDQERLASADHVIVCCAKQSAELFENYPILKPIRGQVSWVNNSNQPLPLDQAYSYGGYCMQFDATQLILGASFFPNRDDTEVLPEDHVHNHELIHSVFPEYAQQLPSTDSWQGRASVRAQSLDYFPLVGKMQNTNECYTFAGLGSKGFLFAPLCSEVLAALVLGELCPIPQSLLDKLNPQRFQKKVKVKKPYYSG
;
A
#
# COMPACT_ATOMS: atom_id res chain seq x y z
N MET A 1 25.15 3.68 13.17
CA MET A 1 24.40 4.82 12.62
C MET A 1 23.09 4.25 12.12
N SER A 2 22.12 4.14 13.03
CA SER A 2 20.75 3.74 12.71
C SER A 2 19.93 5.01 12.50
N GLU A 3 18.88 4.90 11.70
CA GLU A 3 17.93 5.94 11.29
C GLU A 3 18.29 6.71 10.00
N SER A 4 17.93 6.09 8.88
CA SER A 4 17.24 6.69 7.73
C SER A 4 17.88 7.90 7.03
N SER A 5 19.03 7.73 6.39
CA SER A 5 19.48 8.66 5.35
C SER A 5 18.73 8.43 4.02
N LYS A 6 18.76 9.42 3.10
CA LYS A 6 18.41 9.23 1.67
C LYS A 6 18.91 7.87 1.19
N LEU A 7 18.01 7.02 0.66
CA LEU A 7 18.41 5.71 0.16
C LEU A 7 19.42 5.88 -0.97
N GLN A 8 20.46 5.07 -0.93
CA GLN A 8 21.45 5.01 -1.99
C GLN A 8 21.08 3.88 -2.94
N THR A 9 21.09 4.17 -4.24
CA THR A 9 20.95 3.10 -5.23
C THR A 9 22.22 2.25 -5.29
N ALA A 10 22.09 0.98 -5.69
CA ALA A 10 23.25 0.12 -5.89
C ALA A 10 24.28 0.76 -6.85
N ALA A 11 25.57 0.62 -6.53
CA ALA A 11 26.65 1.05 -7.41
C ALA A 11 27.21 -0.19 -8.09
N LEU A 12 27.10 -0.24 -9.42
CA LEU A 12 27.40 -1.45 -10.19
C LEU A 12 28.63 -1.28 -11.07
N ASP A 13 29.39 -2.36 -11.21
CA ASP A 13 30.20 -2.65 -12.38
C ASP A 13 29.52 -3.74 -13.22
N TRP A 14 29.91 -3.86 -14.48
CA TRP A 14 29.33 -4.81 -15.42
C TRP A 14 30.44 -5.64 -16.06
N GLU A 15 30.32 -6.96 -15.98
CA GLU A 15 31.24 -7.91 -16.61
C GLU A 15 30.48 -8.71 -17.68
N LEU A 16 31.09 -8.92 -18.84
CA LEU A 16 30.53 -9.75 -19.89
C LEU A 16 31.06 -11.19 -19.74
N ILE A 17 30.18 -12.13 -19.43
CA ILE A 17 30.53 -13.53 -19.17
C ILE A 17 29.66 -14.40 -20.07
N ASP A 18 30.29 -15.17 -20.95
CA ASP A 18 29.61 -16.02 -21.94
C ASP A 18 28.52 -15.28 -22.74
N GLY A 19 28.75 -13.99 -23.02
CA GLY A 19 27.83 -13.13 -23.76
C GLY A 19 26.69 -12.51 -22.94
N ILE A 20 26.65 -12.76 -21.62
CA ILE A 20 25.68 -12.21 -20.68
C ILE A 20 26.32 -11.09 -19.88
N GLU A 21 25.68 -9.91 -19.84
CA GLU A 21 26.11 -8.84 -18.94
C GLU A 21 25.68 -9.14 -17.50
N VAL A 22 26.66 -9.32 -16.62
CA VAL A 22 26.44 -9.64 -15.20
C VAL A 22 26.75 -8.41 -14.36
N PRO A 23 25.79 -7.90 -13.55
CA PRO A 23 26.04 -6.81 -12.62
C PRO A 23 26.82 -7.30 -11.39
N ILE A 24 27.82 -6.52 -11.01
CA ILE A 24 28.68 -6.73 -9.84
C ILE A 24 28.46 -5.56 -8.87
N SER A 25 28.15 -5.85 -7.60
CA SER A 25 28.06 -4.80 -6.59
C SER A 25 29.45 -4.27 -6.26
N LYS A 26 29.66 -2.96 -6.40
CA LYS A 26 30.87 -2.28 -5.91
C LYS A 26 30.95 -2.30 -4.39
N GLN A 27 29.80 -2.22 -3.71
CA GLN A 27 29.75 -2.19 -2.25
C GLN A 27 30.18 -3.53 -1.64
N PHE A 28 29.74 -4.64 -2.23
CA PHE A 28 29.94 -5.98 -1.66
C PHE A 28 30.99 -6.82 -2.40
N GLY A 29 31.44 -6.37 -3.57
CA GLY A 29 32.46 -7.05 -4.39
C GLY A 29 32.00 -8.40 -4.92
N ASP A 30 30.70 -8.59 -5.12
CA ASP A 30 30.08 -9.87 -5.47
C ASP A 30 29.02 -9.71 -6.57
N VAL A 31 28.75 -10.80 -7.30
CA VAL A 31 27.80 -10.83 -8.43
C VAL A 31 26.36 -10.95 -7.93
N TYR A 32 25.40 -10.34 -8.62
CA TYR A 32 23.98 -10.47 -8.28
C TYR A 32 23.36 -11.81 -8.68
N PHE A 33 23.95 -12.50 -9.65
CA PHE A 33 23.53 -13.84 -10.05
C PHE A 33 24.71 -14.61 -10.63
N SER A 34 24.61 -15.95 -10.57
CA SER A 34 25.71 -16.83 -10.98
C SER A 34 26.12 -16.66 -12.44
N LYS A 35 27.43 -16.83 -12.64
CA LYS A 35 28.13 -16.85 -13.92
C LYS A 35 27.76 -18.07 -14.77
N ASP A 36 27.37 -19.20 -14.15
CA ASP A 36 27.10 -20.47 -14.85
C ASP A 36 25.70 -20.50 -15.49
N ASN A 37 24.67 -19.99 -14.79
CA ASN A 37 23.32 -19.63 -15.28
C ASN A 37 22.43 -19.19 -14.08
N GLY A 38 22.30 -17.89 -13.83
CA GLY A 38 21.55 -17.35 -12.70
C GLY A 38 20.10 -17.85 -12.58
N LEU A 39 19.35 -17.91 -13.68
CA LEU A 39 17.94 -18.32 -13.66
C LEU A 39 17.75 -19.79 -13.29
N LEU A 40 18.62 -20.68 -13.79
CA LEU A 40 18.58 -22.10 -13.42
C LEU A 40 18.97 -22.32 -11.95
N GLU A 41 19.93 -21.55 -11.43
CA GLU A 41 20.27 -21.60 -10.00
C GLU A 41 19.07 -21.15 -9.14
N THR A 42 18.43 -20.03 -9.48
CA THR A 42 17.22 -19.55 -8.78
C THR A 42 16.13 -20.63 -8.75
N ARG A 43 15.85 -21.27 -9.89
CA ARG A 43 14.86 -22.35 -9.98
C ARG A 43 15.24 -23.54 -9.08
N HIS A 44 16.51 -23.95 -9.09
CA HIS A 44 16.99 -25.08 -8.29
C HIS A 44 17.02 -24.80 -6.79
N VAL A 45 17.61 -23.67 -6.39
CA VAL A 45 17.84 -23.35 -4.99
C VAL A 45 16.57 -22.89 -4.31
N PHE A 46 15.86 -21.94 -4.91
CA PHE A 46 14.78 -21.24 -4.22
C PHE A 46 13.41 -21.81 -4.52
N LEU A 47 13.08 -22.06 -5.80
CA LEU A 47 11.76 -22.58 -6.16
C LEU A 47 11.63 -24.06 -5.77
N ASN A 48 12.56 -24.90 -6.24
CA ASN A 48 12.58 -26.32 -5.88
C ASN A 48 12.97 -26.53 -4.41
N GLY A 49 13.86 -25.70 -3.84
CA GLY A 49 14.22 -25.81 -2.43
C GLY A 49 13.06 -25.54 -1.46
N ASN A 50 12.03 -24.81 -1.90
CA ASN A 50 10.81 -24.58 -1.13
C ASN A 50 9.60 -25.43 -1.60
N ASP A 51 9.83 -26.38 -2.52
CA ASP A 51 8.80 -27.24 -3.14
C ASP A 51 7.64 -26.44 -3.77
N LEU A 52 7.94 -25.25 -4.33
CA LEU A 52 6.91 -24.31 -4.76
C LEU A 52 6.07 -24.83 -5.93
N THR A 53 6.63 -25.66 -6.81
CA THR A 53 5.88 -26.23 -7.91
C THR A 53 4.67 -27.04 -7.42
N GLU A 54 4.89 -27.90 -6.42
CA GLU A 54 3.81 -28.73 -5.86
C GLU A 54 2.85 -27.85 -5.04
N ARG A 55 3.38 -27.07 -4.10
CA ARG A 55 2.59 -26.29 -3.15
C ARG A 55 1.70 -25.23 -3.81
N LEU A 56 2.19 -24.57 -4.87
CA LEU A 56 1.43 -23.54 -5.58
C LEU A 56 0.37 -24.16 -6.52
N SER A 57 0.63 -25.36 -7.07
CA SER A 57 -0.34 -26.04 -7.93
C SER A 57 -1.55 -26.61 -7.18
N GLN A 58 -1.39 -26.81 -5.86
CA GLN A 58 -2.40 -27.42 -4.98
C GLN A 58 -3.09 -26.39 -4.08
N LEU A 59 -2.98 -25.09 -4.38
CA LEU A 59 -3.68 -24.07 -3.61
C LEU A 59 -5.20 -24.26 -3.73
N ASN A 60 -5.89 -24.11 -2.61
CA ASN A 60 -7.35 -24.09 -2.55
C ASN A 60 -7.91 -22.79 -3.12
N ASP A 61 -9.21 -22.79 -3.38
CA ASP A 61 -9.95 -21.63 -3.88
C ASP A 61 -9.69 -20.41 -2.98
N TYR A 62 -9.42 -19.25 -3.60
CA TYR A 62 -9.12 -17.98 -2.90
C TYR A 62 -7.94 -18.04 -1.91
N GLN A 63 -7.14 -19.11 -1.89
CA GLN A 63 -6.03 -19.22 -0.95
C GLN A 63 -4.94 -18.19 -1.27
N TYR A 64 -4.51 -17.48 -0.23
CA TYR A 64 -3.39 -16.55 -0.28
C TYR A 64 -2.10 -17.28 0.09
N PHE A 65 -1.10 -17.23 -0.79
CA PHE A 65 0.22 -17.80 -0.54
C PHE A 65 1.29 -16.71 -0.60
N CYS A 66 2.06 -16.56 0.47
CA CYS A 66 3.10 -15.55 0.60
C CYS A 66 4.51 -16.16 0.53
N VAL A 67 5.35 -15.60 -0.34
CA VAL A 67 6.80 -15.86 -0.40
C VAL A 67 7.55 -14.65 0.13
N GLY A 68 8.46 -14.83 1.07
CA GLY A 68 9.35 -13.78 1.56
C GLY A 68 10.76 -13.91 1.02
N GLU A 69 11.40 -12.78 0.76
CA GLU A 69 12.76 -12.71 0.23
C GLU A 69 13.62 -11.73 1.05
N THR A 70 14.89 -12.11 1.25
CA THR A 70 15.95 -11.21 1.72
C THR A 70 16.78 -10.75 0.53
N GLY A 71 16.72 -9.47 0.17
CA GLY A 71 17.47 -8.90 -0.97
C GLY A 71 16.74 -9.09 -2.31
N PHE A 72 16.12 -8.02 -2.81
CA PHE A 72 15.46 -8.02 -4.12
C PHE A 72 16.48 -8.07 -5.27
N GLY A 73 17.59 -7.35 -5.10
CA GLY A 73 18.64 -7.20 -6.10
C GLY A 73 18.09 -6.80 -7.46
N THR A 74 18.25 -7.69 -8.45
CA THR A 74 17.79 -7.47 -9.83
C THR A 74 16.32 -7.85 -10.06
N GLY A 75 15.66 -8.46 -9.06
CA GLY A 75 14.31 -9.01 -9.18
C GLY A 75 14.24 -10.38 -9.85
N LEU A 76 15.37 -11.04 -10.13
CA LEU A 76 15.42 -12.33 -10.84
C LEU A 76 14.59 -13.43 -10.14
N ASN A 77 14.71 -13.57 -8.82
CA ASN A 77 13.93 -14.55 -8.06
C ASN A 77 12.42 -14.29 -8.14
N ILE A 78 12.02 -13.02 -8.01
CA ILE A 78 10.62 -12.60 -8.13
C ILE A 78 10.09 -12.92 -9.52
N LEU A 79 10.85 -12.62 -10.58
CA LEU A 79 10.43 -12.92 -11.95
C LEU A 79 10.37 -14.42 -12.22
N ALA A 80 11.31 -15.21 -11.69
CA ALA A 80 11.28 -16.68 -11.80
C ALA A 80 10.09 -17.28 -11.05
N LEU A 81 9.78 -16.77 -9.85
CA LEU A 81 8.61 -17.14 -9.06
C LEU A 81 7.32 -16.79 -9.80
N TRP A 82 7.21 -15.58 -10.33
CA TRP A 82 6.05 -15.13 -11.09
C TRP A 82 5.87 -15.93 -12.38
N GLN A 83 6.97 -16.28 -13.05
CA GLN A 83 6.91 -17.15 -14.22
C GLN A 83 6.41 -18.55 -13.87
N LEU A 84 6.93 -19.17 -12.81
CA LEU A 84 6.43 -20.45 -12.30
C LEU A 84 4.93 -20.35 -12.01
N TRP A 85 4.52 -19.31 -11.27
CA TRP A 85 3.11 -19.07 -10.95
C TRP A 85 2.20 -19.07 -12.19
N ARG A 86 2.57 -18.34 -13.24
CA ARG A 86 1.80 -18.33 -14.50
C ARG A 86 1.68 -19.69 -15.16
N GLN A 87 2.64 -20.58 -14.96
CA GLN A 87 2.65 -21.92 -15.56
C GLN A 87 1.77 -22.91 -14.80
N ILE A 88 1.67 -22.79 -13.47
CA ILE A 88 1.06 -23.83 -12.62
C ILE A 88 -0.14 -23.38 -11.80
N ARG A 89 -0.48 -22.09 -11.78
CA ARG A 89 -1.55 -21.58 -10.92
C ARG A 89 -2.89 -22.27 -11.24
N PRO A 90 -3.61 -22.79 -10.23
CA PRO A 90 -4.95 -23.33 -10.43
C PRO A 90 -5.92 -22.20 -10.78
N ASP A 91 -6.96 -22.50 -11.57
CA ASP A 91 -8.00 -21.53 -11.95
C ASP A 91 -9.08 -21.44 -10.87
N ASN A 92 -8.72 -20.85 -9.72
CA ASN A 92 -9.57 -20.87 -8.52
C ASN A 92 -9.45 -19.59 -7.67
N HIS A 93 -9.07 -18.47 -8.29
CA HIS A 93 -8.88 -17.19 -7.61
C HIS A 93 -7.83 -17.18 -6.48
N SER A 94 -7.04 -18.24 -6.26
CA SER A 94 -5.88 -18.20 -5.37
C SER A 94 -4.90 -17.11 -5.80
N HIS A 95 -4.18 -16.53 -4.85
CA HIS A 95 -3.31 -15.38 -5.09
C HIS A 95 -1.90 -15.63 -4.55
N LEU A 96 -0.90 -15.30 -5.36
CA LEU A 96 0.50 -15.34 -4.95
C LEU A 96 0.98 -13.93 -4.57
N HIS A 97 1.46 -13.79 -3.35
CA HIS A 97 2.07 -12.56 -2.88
C HIS A 97 3.55 -12.79 -2.60
N ALA A 98 4.37 -11.79 -2.95
CA ALA A 98 5.78 -11.76 -2.59
C ALA A 98 6.07 -10.56 -1.68
N ILE A 99 6.93 -10.75 -0.67
CA ILE A 99 7.57 -9.65 0.05
C ILE A 99 9.07 -9.71 -0.20
N SER A 100 9.69 -8.58 -0.49
CA SER A 100 11.15 -8.51 -0.65
C SER A 100 11.70 -7.27 0.05
N VAL A 101 12.82 -7.42 0.76
CA VAL A 101 13.47 -6.33 1.48
C VAL A 101 14.79 -5.98 0.80
N GLU A 102 14.97 -4.73 0.40
CA GLU A 102 16.13 -4.25 -0.35
C GLU A 102 16.69 -2.96 0.23
N LYS A 103 17.99 -2.96 0.53
CA LYS A 103 18.68 -1.81 1.11
C LYS A 103 19.23 -0.87 0.04
N PHE A 104 19.70 -1.42 -1.08
CA PHE A 104 20.33 -0.71 -2.18
C PHE A 104 19.58 -1.00 -3.48
N PRO A 105 18.36 -0.45 -3.67
CA PRO A 105 17.60 -0.68 -4.89
C PRO A 105 18.42 -0.25 -6.11
N LEU A 106 18.35 -1.01 -7.20
CA LEU A 106 18.95 -0.60 -8.46
C LEU A 106 18.29 0.70 -8.96
N SER A 107 19.05 1.52 -9.67
CA SER A 107 18.45 2.59 -10.46
C SER A 107 17.53 1.97 -11.52
N LYS A 108 16.49 2.69 -11.96
CA LYS A 108 15.58 2.17 -13.00
C LYS A 108 16.33 1.79 -14.28
N ALA A 109 17.36 2.56 -14.66
CA ALA A 109 18.20 2.27 -15.82
C ALA A 109 19.02 0.98 -15.63
N ASP A 110 19.63 0.80 -14.46
CA ASP A 110 20.39 -0.42 -14.15
C ASP A 110 19.49 -1.65 -14.06
N LEU A 111 18.28 -1.51 -13.50
CA LEU A 111 17.30 -2.59 -13.45
C LEU A 111 16.91 -3.04 -14.86
N ILE A 112 16.60 -2.10 -15.77
CA ILE A 112 16.30 -2.40 -17.18
C ILE A 112 17.48 -3.16 -17.81
N ARG A 113 18.70 -2.68 -17.61
CA ARG A 113 19.90 -3.35 -18.16
C ARG A 113 20.10 -4.75 -17.59
N ALA A 114 19.95 -4.92 -16.28
CA ALA A 114 20.10 -6.22 -15.60
C ALA A 114 19.06 -7.24 -16.06
N LEU A 115 17.84 -6.78 -16.36
CA LEU A 115 16.75 -7.65 -16.78
C LEU A 115 16.78 -7.97 -18.27
N ASN A 116 17.47 -7.16 -19.08
CA ASN A 116 17.51 -7.34 -20.54
C ASN A 116 18.12 -8.68 -20.98
N VAL A 117 18.99 -9.26 -20.18
CA VAL A 117 19.65 -10.54 -20.48
C VAL A 117 18.71 -11.74 -20.37
N TRP A 118 17.56 -11.60 -19.69
CA TRP A 118 16.61 -12.68 -19.44
C TRP A 118 15.46 -12.65 -20.44
N THR A 119 15.75 -13.02 -21.69
CA THR A 119 14.77 -13.01 -22.80
C THR A 119 13.48 -13.77 -22.47
N GLU A 120 13.58 -14.90 -21.77
CA GLU A 120 12.45 -15.72 -21.32
C GLU A 120 11.53 -15.00 -20.32
N LEU A 121 12.05 -14.02 -19.57
CA LEU A 121 11.34 -13.28 -18.53
C LEU A 121 10.86 -11.90 -18.98
N GLN A 122 11.20 -11.46 -20.19
CA GLN A 122 10.94 -10.11 -20.68
C GLN A 122 9.49 -9.63 -20.50
N PRO A 123 8.44 -10.41 -20.84
CA PRO A 123 7.06 -9.95 -20.65
C PRO A 123 6.69 -9.66 -19.19
N LEU A 124 7.36 -10.31 -18.24
CA LEU A 124 7.17 -10.07 -16.80
C LEU A 124 8.05 -8.92 -16.31
N ALA A 125 9.29 -8.85 -16.80
CA ALA A 125 10.21 -7.76 -16.52
C ALA A 125 9.62 -6.40 -16.90
N GLU A 126 9.01 -6.29 -18.09
CA GLU A 126 8.35 -5.06 -18.54
C GLU A 126 7.24 -4.60 -17.58
N LYS A 127 6.39 -5.53 -17.11
CA LYS A 127 5.33 -5.23 -16.13
C LYS A 127 5.91 -4.76 -14.79
N LEU A 128 6.98 -5.42 -14.31
CA LEU A 128 7.69 -5.03 -13.09
C LEU A 128 8.34 -3.64 -13.22
N ILE A 129 9.07 -3.40 -14.31
CA ILE A 129 9.74 -2.12 -14.61
C ILE A 129 8.73 -0.96 -14.72
N ALA A 130 7.54 -1.22 -15.25
CA ALA A 130 6.49 -0.22 -15.39
C ALA A 130 6.05 0.35 -14.03
N GLN A 131 5.94 -0.50 -12.99
CA GLN A 131 5.54 -0.08 -11.65
C GLN A 131 6.71 0.10 -10.65
N TYR A 132 7.96 -0.17 -11.06
CA TYR A 132 9.14 -0.11 -10.18
C TYR A 132 9.24 1.24 -9.45
N PRO A 133 9.32 1.25 -8.10
CA PRO A 133 9.13 2.45 -7.30
C PRO A 133 10.34 3.39 -7.34
N LEU A 134 10.11 4.61 -6.84
CA LEU A 134 11.18 5.54 -6.52
C LEU A 134 12.05 4.97 -5.38
N PRO A 135 13.35 5.31 -5.31
CA PRO A 135 14.23 4.88 -4.22
C PRO A 135 13.94 5.71 -2.95
N ILE A 136 12.74 5.54 -2.39
CA ILE A 136 12.26 6.18 -1.16
C ILE A 136 11.98 5.06 -0.16
N ALA A 137 12.43 5.23 1.08
CA ALA A 137 12.29 4.19 2.09
C ALA A 137 10.81 3.91 2.43
N GLY A 138 10.52 2.65 2.80
CA GLY A 138 9.18 2.17 3.15
C GLY A 138 8.68 1.04 2.24
N CYS A 139 7.41 0.68 2.42
CA CYS A 139 6.74 -0.35 1.64
C CYS A 139 6.16 0.22 0.34
N HIS A 140 6.41 -0.47 -0.77
CA HIS A 140 5.83 -0.18 -2.08
C HIS A 140 5.07 -1.40 -2.58
N ARG A 141 3.74 -1.36 -2.51
CA ARG A 141 2.89 -2.40 -3.10
C ARG A 141 2.79 -2.22 -4.61
N LEU A 142 3.14 -3.27 -5.33
CA LEU A 142 3.01 -3.44 -6.77
C LEU A 142 1.97 -4.52 -7.04
N ASP A 143 0.90 -4.17 -7.75
CA ASP A 143 -0.25 -5.06 -7.96
C ASP A 143 -0.41 -5.44 -9.43
N PHE A 144 -0.63 -6.74 -9.67
CA PHE A 144 -0.91 -7.32 -10.97
C PHE A 144 -2.16 -8.21 -10.90
N PRO A 145 -3.37 -7.63 -10.83
CA PRO A 145 -4.62 -8.36 -10.56
C PRO A 145 -4.93 -9.45 -11.59
N GLU A 146 -4.70 -9.15 -12.88
CA GLU A 146 -4.85 -10.10 -14.00
C GLU A 146 -3.94 -11.33 -13.87
N GLU A 147 -2.86 -11.19 -13.09
CA GLU A 147 -1.88 -12.22 -12.87
C GLU A 147 -2.06 -12.94 -11.52
N ARG A 148 -3.05 -12.52 -10.71
CA ARG A 148 -3.23 -12.97 -9.33
C ARG A 148 -1.90 -12.96 -8.58
N PHE A 149 -1.16 -11.87 -8.78
CA PHE A 149 0.19 -11.67 -8.27
C PHE A 149 0.36 -10.24 -7.73
N SER A 150 1.07 -10.11 -6.63
CA SER A 150 1.43 -8.81 -6.05
C SER A 150 2.77 -8.91 -5.33
N LEU A 151 3.49 -7.80 -5.25
CA LEU A 151 4.77 -7.66 -4.57
C LEU A 151 4.75 -6.48 -3.62
N ASP A 152 5.08 -6.70 -2.35
CA ASP A 152 5.47 -5.64 -1.44
C ASP A 152 7.01 -5.52 -1.44
N LEU A 153 7.52 -4.51 -2.12
CA LEU A 153 8.94 -4.18 -2.14
C LEU A 153 9.23 -3.20 -0.99
N TRP A 154 9.92 -3.67 0.04
CA TRP A 154 10.30 -2.86 1.19
C TRP A 154 11.72 -2.32 1.00
N LEU A 155 11.83 -1.00 0.84
CA LEU A 155 13.10 -0.33 0.66
C LEU A 155 13.64 0.17 2.00
N GLY A 156 14.78 -0.35 2.44
CA GLY A 156 15.42 -0.03 3.71
C GLY A 156 16.34 -1.14 4.22
N ASP A 157 16.99 -0.90 5.36
CA ASP A 157 17.82 -1.93 6.00
C ASP A 157 16.96 -3.05 6.57
N ALA A 158 17.33 -4.30 6.31
CA ALA A 158 16.65 -5.48 6.86
C ALA A 158 16.49 -5.43 8.39
N GLN A 159 17.46 -4.85 9.11
CA GLN A 159 17.40 -4.71 10.57
C GLN A 159 16.28 -3.78 11.04
N ASP A 160 15.89 -2.81 10.23
CA ASP A 160 14.83 -1.84 10.56
C ASP A 160 13.48 -2.28 9.95
N ILE A 161 13.52 -2.82 8.73
CA ILE A 161 12.32 -3.21 7.97
C ILE A 161 11.66 -4.45 8.56
N PHE A 162 12.38 -5.55 8.78
CA PHE A 162 11.74 -6.79 9.25
C PHE A 162 11.01 -6.64 10.60
N PRO A 163 11.51 -5.89 11.60
CA PRO A 163 10.73 -5.57 12.79
C PRO A 163 9.47 -4.77 12.50
N SER A 164 9.51 -3.86 11.52
CA SER A 164 8.39 -2.96 11.19
C SER A 164 7.22 -3.67 10.47
N ILE A 165 7.45 -4.80 9.79
CA ILE A 165 6.39 -5.51 9.07
C ILE A 165 5.35 -6.07 10.06
N PRO A 166 4.06 -5.75 9.91
CA PRO A 166 3.01 -6.35 10.74
C PRO A 166 2.81 -7.83 10.37
N LYS A 167 2.68 -8.71 11.38
CA LYS A 167 2.34 -10.13 11.15
C LYS A 167 0.82 -10.31 11.04
N THR A 168 0.20 -9.76 9.99
CA THR A 168 -1.23 -10.00 9.72
C THR A 168 -1.49 -11.33 9.03
N GLN A 169 -0.47 -11.87 8.36
CA GLN A 169 -0.45 -13.20 7.77
C GLN A 169 0.96 -13.80 7.88
N ALA A 170 1.06 -15.12 7.87
CA ALA A 170 2.35 -15.82 7.88
C ALA A 170 2.96 -15.92 6.48
N VAL A 171 4.28 -15.83 6.40
CA VAL A 171 5.04 -16.16 5.18
C VAL A 171 5.11 -17.67 5.03
N ASN A 172 4.70 -18.20 3.88
CA ASN A 172 4.65 -19.65 3.63
C ASN A 172 5.99 -20.22 3.15
N ALA A 173 6.82 -19.42 2.47
CA ALA A 173 8.13 -19.85 2.00
C ALA A 173 9.12 -18.68 2.00
N TRP A 174 10.35 -18.92 2.44
CA TRP A 174 11.43 -17.94 2.40
C TRP A 174 12.49 -18.29 1.37
N VAL A 175 12.79 -17.29 0.55
CA VAL A 175 13.97 -17.17 -0.31
C VAL A 175 15.01 -16.38 0.48
N LEU A 176 15.87 -17.11 1.20
CA LEU A 176 16.94 -16.51 1.99
C LEU A 176 18.14 -16.24 1.07
N ASP A 177 18.00 -15.20 0.26
CA ASP A 177 18.99 -14.72 -0.70
C ASP A 177 19.79 -13.51 -0.17
N GLY A 178 20.68 -13.01 -1.00
CA GLY A 178 21.55 -11.87 -0.78
C GLY A 178 23.00 -12.30 -0.61
N PHE A 179 23.91 -11.32 -0.60
CA PHE A 179 25.35 -11.59 -0.68
C PHE A 179 25.82 -12.59 0.37
N ALA A 180 26.84 -13.38 0.00
CA ALA A 180 27.39 -14.42 0.85
C ALA A 180 27.62 -13.88 2.28
N PRO A 181 27.43 -14.67 3.35
CA PRO A 181 27.62 -14.16 4.71
C PRO A 181 29.00 -13.55 5.02
N SER A 182 30.03 -13.91 4.24
CA SER A 182 31.35 -13.24 4.26
C SER A 182 31.32 -11.85 3.62
N CYS A 183 30.48 -11.70 2.60
CA CYS A 183 30.05 -10.51 1.85
C CYS A 183 29.36 -9.44 2.70
N ASN A 184 28.28 -9.88 3.35
CA ASN A 184 27.29 -9.03 4.00
C ASN A 184 26.84 -9.66 5.34
N PRO A 185 27.70 -9.66 6.37
CA PRO A 185 27.38 -10.28 7.66
C PRO A 185 26.18 -9.63 8.36
N ASP A 186 25.91 -8.35 8.10
CA ASP A 186 24.85 -7.59 8.77
C ASP A 186 23.44 -8.10 8.44
N MET A 187 23.23 -8.59 7.22
CA MET A 187 21.95 -9.19 6.82
C MET A 187 21.68 -10.54 7.51
N TRP A 188 22.74 -11.23 7.96
CA TRP A 188 22.64 -12.56 8.58
C TRP A 188 22.74 -12.51 10.11
N GLN A 189 22.49 -11.35 10.71
CA GLN A 189 22.46 -11.20 12.15
C GLN A 189 21.26 -11.89 12.79
N GLU A 190 21.41 -12.29 14.05
CA GLU A 190 20.38 -13.01 14.81
C GLU A 190 19.06 -12.23 14.89
N ASN A 191 19.12 -10.90 15.03
CA ASN A 191 17.93 -10.05 15.06
C ASN A 191 17.09 -10.15 13.78
N VAL A 192 17.73 -10.08 12.61
CA VAL A 192 17.05 -10.21 11.31
C VAL A 192 16.37 -11.58 11.20
N LEU A 193 17.11 -12.64 11.53
CA LEU A 193 16.58 -14.00 11.47
C LEU A 193 15.42 -14.23 12.45
N ASN A 194 15.48 -13.65 13.65
CA ASN A 194 14.38 -13.71 14.62
C ASN A 194 13.10 -13.06 14.07
N HIS A 195 13.20 -11.96 13.31
CA HIS A 195 12.03 -11.35 12.70
C HIS A 195 11.53 -12.09 11.46
N ILE A 196 12.39 -12.74 10.68
CA ILE A 196 11.99 -13.69 9.64
C ILE A 196 11.18 -14.85 10.23
N VAL A 197 11.67 -15.44 11.33
CA VAL A 197 10.95 -16.49 12.05
C VAL A 197 9.65 -15.95 12.68
N ARG A 198 9.66 -14.74 13.25
CA ARG A 198 8.45 -14.08 13.76
C ARG A 198 7.35 -13.99 12.69
N LEU A 199 7.72 -13.67 11.45
CA LEU A 199 6.81 -13.56 10.29
C LEU A 199 6.42 -14.93 9.69
N SER A 200 7.00 -16.03 10.17
CA SER A 200 6.72 -17.39 9.73
C SER A 200 5.73 -18.10 10.66
N ASP A 201 5.30 -19.30 10.29
CA ASP A 201 4.49 -20.19 11.14
C ASP A 201 4.82 -21.67 10.85
N LEU A 202 4.10 -22.59 11.50
CA LEU A 202 4.13 -24.01 11.16
C LEU A 202 3.84 -24.21 9.65
N GLY A 203 4.60 -25.11 9.03
CA GLY A 203 4.57 -25.36 7.60
C GLY A 203 5.40 -24.38 6.75
N THR A 204 5.94 -23.30 7.32
CA THR A 204 6.83 -22.41 6.56
C THR A 204 8.12 -23.12 6.15
N THR A 205 8.51 -22.98 4.88
CA THR A 205 9.77 -23.49 4.34
C THR A 205 10.81 -22.38 4.19
N PHE A 206 12.08 -22.74 4.18
CA PHE A 206 13.19 -21.81 3.98
C PHE A 206 14.21 -22.45 3.03
N ALA A 207 14.69 -21.71 2.04
CA ALA A 207 15.77 -22.14 1.17
C ALA A 207 16.85 -21.08 1.03
N SER A 208 18.12 -21.52 0.99
CA SER A 208 19.28 -20.66 0.75
C SER A 208 20.36 -21.40 -0.04
N PHE A 209 21.08 -20.68 -0.89
CA PHE A 209 22.30 -21.22 -1.52
C PHE A 209 23.41 -21.44 -0.48
N SER A 210 23.35 -20.77 0.68
CA SER A 210 24.35 -20.82 1.73
C SER A 210 23.98 -21.81 2.83
N VAL A 211 24.96 -22.62 3.26
CA VAL A 211 24.84 -23.55 4.41
C VAL A 211 25.58 -23.02 5.66
N ALA A 212 25.75 -21.70 5.74
CA ALA A 212 26.50 -21.04 6.80
C ALA A 212 26.00 -21.41 8.21
N GLY A 213 26.94 -21.44 9.17
CA GLY A 213 26.65 -21.85 10.54
C GLY A 213 25.63 -20.95 11.25
N VAL A 214 25.61 -19.66 10.94
CA VAL A 214 24.69 -18.69 11.54
C VAL A 214 23.23 -19.01 11.22
N LEU A 215 22.91 -19.23 9.94
CA LEU A 215 21.58 -19.64 9.47
C LEU A 215 21.13 -20.95 10.12
N LYS A 216 22.01 -21.96 10.12
CA LYS A 216 21.68 -23.26 10.70
C LYS A 216 21.39 -23.18 12.19
N ARG A 217 22.21 -22.43 12.94
CA ARG A 217 22.02 -22.29 14.39
C ARG A 217 20.75 -21.51 14.69
N GLY A 218 20.54 -20.37 14.03
CA GLY A 218 19.37 -19.54 14.29
C GLY A 218 18.05 -20.25 13.94
N LEU A 219 17.96 -20.92 12.79
CA LEU A 219 16.76 -21.70 12.47
C LEU A 219 16.54 -22.86 13.46
N LYS A 220 17.59 -23.61 13.82
CA LYS A 220 17.48 -24.73 14.79
C LYS A 220 17.07 -24.27 16.19
N GLN A 221 17.48 -23.08 16.63
CA GLN A 221 17.10 -22.53 17.93
C GLN A 221 15.59 -22.33 18.06
N HIS A 222 14.89 -22.13 16.94
CA HIS A 222 13.43 -22.02 16.86
C HIS A 222 12.72 -23.36 16.57
N GLY A 223 13.45 -24.49 16.64
CA GLY A 223 12.90 -25.82 16.39
C GLY A 223 12.69 -26.16 14.91
N ILE A 224 13.19 -25.35 13.99
CA ILE A 224 13.01 -25.56 12.54
C ILE A 224 13.93 -26.68 12.06
N HIS A 225 13.35 -27.63 11.33
CA HIS A 225 14.08 -28.79 10.81
C HIS A 225 14.89 -28.42 9.55
N ILE A 226 16.14 -28.86 9.47
CA ILE A 226 17.06 -28.51 8.37
C ILE A 226 17.60 -29.76 7.68
N SER A 227 17.57 -29.75 6.36
CA SER A 227 18.23 -30.69 5.45
C SER A 227 19.28 -29.99 4.58
N ARG A 228 20.21 -30.76 4.00
CA ARG A 228 21.32 -30.25 3.18
C ARG A 228 21.41 -31.00 1.85
N PRO A 229 20.45 -30.80 0.93
CA PRO A 229 20.49 -31.42 -0.37
C PRO A 229 21.65 -30.85 -1.23
N ARG A 230 21.88 -31.47 -2.39
CA ARG A 230 22.92 -31.04 -3.34
C ARG A 230 22.61 -29.63 -3.87
N GLY A 231 23.64 -28.78 -3.88
CA GLY A 231 23.56 -27.43 -4.44
C GLY A 231 23.54 -27.42 -5.98
N PHE A 232 23.31 -26.25 -6.56
CA PHE A 232 23.33 -26.07 -8.02
C PHE A 232 24.76 -26.14 -8.58
N GLY A 233 24.91 -26.71 -9.78
CA GLY A 233 26.19 -26.81 -10.48
C GLY A 233 27.27 -27.50 -9.64
N HIS A 234 28.35 -26.76 -9.36
CA HIS A 234 29.50 -27.23 -8.59
C HIS A 234 29.33 -27.08 -7.05
N LYS A 235 28.28 -26.41 -6.56
CA LYS A 235 28.04 -26.25 -5.12
C LYS A 235 27.65 -27.60 -4.50
N ARG A 236 28.38 -28.00 -3.45
CA ARG A 236 28.21 -29.32 -2.80
C ARG A 236 26.87 -29.47 -2.11
N GLU A 237 26.49 -28.48 -1.30
CA GLU A 237 25.28 -28.49 -0.48
C GLU A 237 24.57 -27.14 -0.59
N MET A 238 23.25 -27.14 -0.44
CA MET A 238 22.41 -25.96 -0.17
C MET A 238 21.58 -26.17 1.09
N LEU A 239 20.94 -25.14 1.62
CA LEU A 239 20.08 -25.24 2.80
C LEU A 239 18.61 -25.34 2.39
N LYS A 240 17.93 -26.36 2.91
CA LYS A 240 16.46 -26.46 2.89
C LYS A 240 15.97 -26.69 4.31
N ALA A 241 14.96 -25.96 4.74
CA ALA A 241 14.39 -26.08 6.07
C ALA A 241 12.86 -25.98 6.05
N ILE A 242 12.21 -26.54 7.08
CA ILE A 242 10.76 -26.49 7.26
C ILE A 242 10.42 -26.42 8.75
N TRP A 243 9.46 -25.57 9.11
CA TRP A 243 8.92 -25.53 10.46
C TRP A 243 7.85 -26.61 10.62
N LEU A 244 8.17 -27.66 11.36
CA LEU A 244 7.26 -28.77 11.61
C LEU A 244 6.67 -28.68 13.02
N GLU A 245 5.46 -29.19 13.18
CA GLU A 245 4.87 -29.38 14.51
C GLU A 245 5.65 -30.44 15.28
N VAL A 246 5.97 -30.14 16.55
CA VAL A 246 6.62 -31.11 17.43
C VAL A 246 5.53 -31.99 18.04
N VAL A 247 5.28 -33.15 17.43
CA VAL A 247 4.39 -34.15 18.02
C VAL A 247 5.06 -34.67 19.31
N SER A 248 4.42 -34.43 20.46
CA SER A 248 4.96 -34.88 21.75
C SER A 248 4.98 -36.41 21.83
N GLN A 249 6.08 -36.99 22.32
CA GLN A 249 6.25 -38.45 22.47
C GLN A 249 5.20 -39.10 23.38
N THR A 250 4.48 -38.31 24.18
CA THR A 250 3.36 -38.76 25.02
C THR A 250 2.13 -39.23 24.23
N GLU A 251 1.91 -38.76 23.00
CA GLU A 251 0.79 -39.22 22.16
C GLU A 251 1.13 -40.48 21.36
N ILE A 252 2.42 -40.71 21.08
CA ILE A 252 2.93 -41.85 20.31
C ILE A 252 2.77 -43.18 21.08
N ALA A 253 2.76 -43.15 22.42
CA ALA A 253 2.58 -44.34 23.25
C ALA A 253 1.18 -45.01 23.10
N SER A 254 0.24 -44.38 22.39
CA SER A 254 -1.09 -44.94 22.10
C SER A 254 -1.27 -45.44 20.66
N ARG A 255 -0.27 -45.28 19.78
CA ARG A 255 -0.31 -45.73 18.38
C ARG A 255 0.83 -46.69 18.10
N ASN A 256 0.66 -47.95 18.47
CA ASN A 256 1.49 -49.05 18.01
C ASN A 256 1.18 -49.35 16.53
N THR A 257 1.91 -48.73 15.62
CA THR A 257 2.31 -49.29 14.31
C THR A 257 3.39 -48.39 13.72
N GLU A 258 4.48 -49.01 13.29
CA GLU A 258 5.63 -48.39 12.65
C GLU A 258 5.22 -47.68 11.36
N GLU A 259 5.03 -46.36 11.43
CA GLU A 259 5.19 -45.40 10.33
C GLU A 259 5.14 -43.98 10.95
N ASN A 260 6.30 -43.30 11.01
CA ASN A 260 6.37 -41.89 11.39
C ASN A 260 5.76 -41.05 10.27
N VAL A 261 4.43 -40.97 10.21
CA VAL A 261 3.72 -40.04 9.31
C VAL A 261 3.83 -38.65 9.92
N LEU A 262 4.85 -37.91 9.48
CA LEU A 262 4.94 -36.46 9.67
C LEU A 262 3.79 -35.81 8.87
N THR A 263 2.67 -35.50 9.52
CA THR A 263 1.57 -34.79 8.87
C THR A 263 1.91 -33.31 8.75
N GLN A 264 2.05 -32.82 7.51
CA GLN A 264 2.06 -31.39 7.21
C GLN A 264 0.63 -30.86 7.38
N GLN A 265 0.27 -30.34 8.56
CA GLN A 265 -0.92 -29.51 8.67
C GLN A 265 -0.59 -28.12 8.12
N GLN A 266 -1.23 -27.75 7.01
CA GLN A 266 -1.17 -26.39 6.51
C GLN A 266 -1.98 -25.48 7.45
N PRO A 267 -1.50 -24.28 7.79
CA PRO A 267 -2.29 -23.34 8.57
C PRO A 267 -3.62 -23.06 7.85
N GLU A 268 -4.74 -23.10 8.59
CA GLU A 268 -6.07 -22.83 8.05
C GLU A 268 -6.09 -21.41 7.44
N SER A 269 -6.18 -21.33 6.10
CA SER A 269 -6.50 -20.08 5.41
C SER A 269 -7.87 -19.60 5.89
N LYS A 270 -7.95 -18.35 6.37
CA LYS A 270 -9.22 -17.75 6.81
C LYS A 270 -10.25 -17.67 5.69
N THR A 271 -9.79 -17.55 4.45
CA THR A 271 -10.63 -17.32 3.28
C THR A 271 -10.34 -18.42 2.26
N THR A 272 -11.31 -19.29 2.02
CA THR A 272 -11.24 -20.39 1.03
C THR A 272 -12.40 -20.36 0.04
N THR A 273 -13.21 -19.31 0.10
CA THR A 273 -14.40 -19.13 -0.73
C THR A 273 -14.54 -17.67 -1.15
N GLN A 274 -15.33 -17.43 -2.19
CA GLN A 274 -15.75 -16.08 -2.52
C GLN A 274 -16.53 -15.48 -1.35
N GLN A 275 -16.14 -14.29 -0.91
CA GLN A 275 -16.82 -13.54 0.15
C GLN A 275 -17.83 -12.56 -0.44
N ASN A 276 -18.91 -12.33 0.30
CA ASN A 276 -19.88 -11.26 0.06
C ASN A 276 -19.54 -10.08 0.97
N ILE A 277 -19.12 -8.97 0.37
CA ILE A 277 -18.73 -7.75 1.07
C ILE A 277 -19.82 -6.71 0.90
N ALA A 278 -20.40 -6.24 2.01
CA ALA A 278 -21.29 -5.10 2.00
C ALA A 278 -20.53 -3.83 2.39
N ILE A 279 -20.68 -2.76 1.60
CA ILE A 279 -20.05 -1.47 1.86
C ILE A 279 -21.15 -0.43 2.04
N ILE A 280 -21.13 0.32 3.14
CA ILE A 280 -22.15 1.34 3.44
C ILE A 280 -21.55 2.72 3.19
N GLY A 281 -22.01 3.39 2.15
CA GLY A 281 -21.54 4.70 1.69
C GLY A 281 -20.72 4.62 0.40
N ALA A 282 -21.11 5.40 -0.60
CA ALA A 282 -20.48 5.48 -1.92
C ALA A 282 -19.65 6.77 -2.10
N GLY A 283 -18.96 7.18 -1.03
CA GLY A 283 -17.86 8.16 -1.11
C GLY A 283 -16.56 7.51 -1.59
N ILE A 284 -15.47 8.27 -1.66
CA ILE A 284 -14.17 7.74 -2.13
C ILE A 284 -13.66 6.55 -1.29
N ALA A 285 -13.90 6.54 0.02
CA ALA A 285 -13.56 5.42 0.90
C ALA A 285 -14.26 4.12 0.47
N GLY A 286 -15.58 4.20 0.21
CA GLY A 286 -16.37 3.04 -0.18
C GLY A 286 -16.07 2.58 -1.60
N LEU A 287 -15.91 3.50 -2.55
CA LEU A 287 -15.56 3.17 -3.93
C LEU A 287 -14.17 2.51 -4.04
N SER A 288 -13.16 3.05 -3.36
CA SER A 288 -11.82 2.44 -3.35
C SER A 288 -11.80 1.09 -2.63
N SER A 289 -12.58 0.93 -1.55
CA SER A 289 -12.74 -0.37 -0.88
C SER A 289 -13.41 -1.39 -1.80
N ALA A 290 -14.48 -0.99 -2.48
CA ALA A 290 -15.19 -1.84 -3.42
C ALA A 290 -14.27 -2.35 -4.53
N TRP A 291 -13.46 -1.45 -5.09
CA TRP A 291 -12.46 -1.81 -6.07
C TRP A 291 -11.43 -2.82 -5.53
N ALA A 292 -10.88 -2.59 -4.33
CA ALA A 292 -9.87 -3.47 -3.73
C ALA A 292 -10.37 -4.90 -3.50
N PHE A 293 -11.62 -5.07 -3.05
CA PHE A 293 -12.25 -6.38 -2.87
C PHE A 293 -12.65 -7.04 -4.19
N ALA A 294 -13.23 -6.26 -5.12
CA ALA A 294 -13.70 -6.78 -6.40
C ALA A 294 -12.55 -7.28 -7.28
N GLN A 295 -11.39 -6.60 -7.26
CA GLN A 295 -10.16 -7.03 -7.95
C GLN A 295 -9.59 -8.36 -7.41
N ARG A 296 -9.93 -8.73 -6.17
CA ARG A 296 -9.61 -10.03 -5.57
C ARG A 296 -10.67 -11.10 -5.87
N GLY A 297 -11.65 -10.77 -6.70
CA GLY A 297 -12.70 -11.69 -7.13
C GLY A 297 -13.86 -11.86 -6.15
N HIS A 298 -14.02 -10.97 -5.17
CA HIS A 298 -15.14 -11.01 -4.22
C HIS A 298 -16.35 -10.22 -4.70
N GLN A 299 -17.54 -10.63 -4.27
CA GLN A 299 -18.78 -9.93 -4.58
C GLN A 299 -18.94 -8.73 -3.64
N VAL A 300 -19.20 -7.56 -4.20
CA VAL A 300 -19.34 -6.32 -3.44
C VAL A 300 -20.69 -5.69 -3.71
N THR A 301 -21.44 -5.40 -2.65
CA THR A 301 -22.65 -4.57 -2.73
C THR A 301 -22.44 -3.29 -1.95
N ILE A 302 -22.52 -2.15 -2.64
CA ILE A 302 -22.47 -0.82 -2.04
C ILE A 302 -23.90 -0.37 -1.73
N TYR A 303 -24.16 0.03 -0.49
CA TYR A 303 -25.42 0.62 -0.03
C TYR A 303 -25.23 2.12 0.16
N GLU A 304 -25.89 2.93 -0.66
CA GLU A 304 -25.83 4.39 -0.59
C GLU A 304 -27.22 4.97 -0.32
N GLN A 305 -27.36 5.80 0.71
CA GLN A 305 -28.66 6.37 1.06
C GLN A 305 -29.12 7.47 0.09
N ASN A 306 -28.18 8.19 -0.52
CA ASN A 306 -28.45 9.30 -1.42
C ASN A 306 -27.98 8.95 -2.84
N GLU A 307 -27.13 9.80 -3.43
CA GLU A 307 -26.43 9.54 -4.68
C GLU A 307 -24.95 9.34 -4.40
N PRO A 308 -24.24 8.49 -5.16
CA PRO A 308 -22.81 8.33 -5.03
C PRO A 308 -22.07 9.67 -5.08
N LEU A 309 -21.08 9.83 -4.22
CA LEU A 309 -20.30 11.06 -4.04
C LEU A 309 -21.10 12.27 -3.52
N SER A 310 -22.36 12.14 -3.09
CA SER A 310 -23.14 13.31 -2.60
C SER A 310 -22.53 13.98 -1.36
N GLY A 311 -21.72 13.26 -0.57
CA GLY A 311 -20.97 13.78 0.57
C GLY A 311 -19.69 14.56 0.21
N ALA A 312 -18.64 14.48 1.04
CA ALA A 312 -17.40 15.26 0.84
C ALA A 312 -16.64 14.93 -0.46
N SER A 313 -16.90 13.79 -1.09
CA SER A 313 -16.14 13.31 -2.26
C SER A 313 -16.63 13.85 -3.61
N GLY A 314 -17.74 14.60 -3.65
CA GLY A 314 -18.39 15.05 -4.89
C GLY A 314 -17.88 16.35 -5.50
N ASN A 315 -16.64 16.75 -5.21
CA ASN A 315 -16.06 17.90 -5.91
C ASN A 315 -15.82 17.54 -7.39
N PRO A 316 -15.87 18.51 -8.31
CA PRO A 316 -15.68 18.23 -9.74
C PRO A 316 -14.25 17.77 -10.07
N LEU A 317 -13.28 18.16 -9.25
CA LEU A 317 -11.89 17.73 -9.37
C LEU A 317 -11.28 17.54 -7.98
N ALA A 318 -10.52 16.46 -7.81
CA ALA A 318 -9.75 16.17 -6.60
C ALA A 318 -8.25 16.26 -6.89
N LEU A 319 -7.56 17.14 -6.17
CA LEU A 319 -6.12 17.33 -6.31
C LEU A 319 -5.34 16.36 -5.41
N LEU A 320 -4.42 15.60 -6.00
CA LEU A 320 -3.47 14.76 -5.27
C LEU A 320 -2.23 15.58 -4.92
N ASN A 321 -2.35 16.37 -3.85
CA ASN A 321 -1.31 17.26 -3.36
C ASN A 321 -0.78 16.77 -2.00
N PRO A 322 0.26 15.92 -1.98
CA PRO A 322 0.89 15.48 -0.74
C PRO A 322 1.77 16.60 -0.16
N LYS A 323 1.72 16.77 1.15
CA LYS A 323 2.76 17.48 1.91
C LYS A 323 3.85 16.46 2.22
N LEU A 324 4.96 16.50 1.50
CA LEU A 324 6.09 15.60 1.74
C LEU A 324 6.79 15.94 3.07
N CYS A 325 7.37 14.91 3.69
CA CYS A 325 8.18 15.02 4.91
C CYS A 325 9.68 15.03 4.55
N PRO A 326 10.58 15.33 5.50
CA PRO A 326 11.98 14.95 5.36
C PRO A 326 12.13 13.48 4.96
N ILE A 327 13.04 13.17 4.02
CA ILE A 327 13.09 11.84 3.40
C ILE A 327 13.37 10.72 4.41
N GLU A 328 14.09 11.03 5.48
CA GLU A 328 14.37 10.13 6.60
C GLU A 328 13.09 9.60 7.28
N GLN A 329 12.00 10.34 7.23
CA GLN A 329 10.72 9.96 7.83
C GLN A 329 9.78 9.26 6.84
N ALA A 330 10.17 9.16 5.55
CA ALA A 330 9.27 8.69 4.49
C ALA A 330 8.72 7.28 4.73
N HIS A 331 9.51 6.40 5.36
CA HIS A 331 9.17 5.01 5.60
C HIS A 331 7.96 4.80 6.54
N ASP A 332 7.69 5.75 7.45
CA ASP A 332 6.53 5.74 8.37
C ASP A 332 5.58 6.93 8.14
N HIS A 333 5.74 7.65 7.03
CA HIS A 333 4.92 8.79 6.70
C HIS A 333 3.78 8.41 5.75
N LEU A 334 2.58 8.25 6.31
CA LEU A 334 1.38 7.81 5.57
C LEU A 334 1.15 8.60 4.28
N MET A 335 1.37 9.91 4.28
CA MET A 335 1.12 10.75 3.11
C MET A 335 2.11 10.48 1.98
N THR A 336 3.39 10.24 2.29
CA THR A 336 4.40 9.89 1.29
C THR A 336 4.12 8.51 0.69
N LEU A 337 3.80 7.52 1.53
CA LEU A 337 3.45 6.17 1.06
C LEU A 337 2.15 6.16 0.23
N SER A 338 1.13 6.88 0.70
CA SER A 338 -0.14 7.00 -0.03
C SER A 338 0.00 7.72 -1.36
N TRP A 339 0.89 8.72 -1.45
CA TRP A 339 1.19 9.39 -2.71
C TRP A 339 1.81 8.45 -3.74
N GLN A 340 2.83 7.68 -3.35
CA GLN A 340 3.47 6.71 -4.25
C GLN A 340 2.47 5.64 -4.71
N HIS A 341 1.65 5.12 -3.79
CA HIS A 341 0.62 4.15 -4.14
C HIS A 341 -0.47 4.76 -5.05
N ALA A 342 -0.91 6.00 -4.77
CA ALA A 342 -1.90 6.71 -5.60
C ALA A 342 -1.39 6.96 -7.03
N LEU A 343 -0.10 7.27 -7.20
CA LEU A 343 0.53 7.44 -8.52
C LEU A 343 0.59 6.14 -9.33
N ASN A 344 0.53 4.97 -8.70
CA ASN A 344 0.41 3.69 -9.40
C ASN A 344 -1.07 3.28 -9.59
N PHE A 345 -1.94 3.64 -8.66
CA PHE A 345 -3.35 3.28 -8.67
C PHE A 345 -4.15 4.04 -9.73
N TYR A 346 -4.09 5.37 -9.70
CA TYR A 346 -5.00 6.20 -10.50
C TYR A 346 -4.74 6.21 -12.01
N PRO A 347 -3.51 6.08 -12.54
CA PRO A 347 -3.28 6.04 -13.99
C PRO A 347 -3.99 4.90 -14.74
N ARG A 348 -4.53 3.92 -14.01
CA ARG A 348 -5.36 2.84 -14.57
C ARG A 348 -6.76 3.31 -15.00
N PHE A 349 -7.17 4.49 -14.55
CA PHE A 349 -8.48 5.08 -14.82
C PHE A 349 -8.35 6.30 -15.74
N LYS A 350 -9.30 6.47 -16.65
CA LYS A 350 -9.40 7.65 -17.52
C LYS A 350 -9.69 8.93 -16.72
N ALA A 351 -10.22 8.78 -15.51
CA ALA A 351 -10.43 9.86 -14.56
C ALA A 351 -9.15 10.56 -14.08
N PHE A 352 -7.97 9.95 -14.26
CA PHE A 352 -6.70 10.51 -13.80
C PHE A 352 -6.07 11.44 -14.84
N ARG A 353 -5.64 12.61 -14.35
CA ARG A 353 -4.81 13.57 -15.08
C ARG A 353 -3.46 13.68 -14.38
N PRO A 354 -2.33 13.33 -15.03
CA PRO A 354 -1.01 13.59 -14.47
C PRO A 354 -0.77 15.10 -14.46
N ILE A 355 -0.24 15.61 -13.35
CA ILE A 355 0.01 17.05 -13.16
C ILE A 355 1.31 17.26 -12.37
N GLN A 356 1.72 18.51 -12.32
CA GLN A 356 2.73 19.03 -11.42
C GLN A 356 2.07 19.97 -10.42
N VAL A 357 2.56 19.98 -9.18
CA VAL A 357 2.05 20.87 -8.13
C VAL A 357 3.15 21.83 -7.70
N GLN A 358 2.90 23.13 -7.80
CA GLN A 358 3.73 24.16 -7.21
C GLN A 358 3.21 24.50 -5.80
N GLN A 359 3.95 24.07 -4.78
CA GLN A 359 3.65 24.40 -3.39
C GLN A 359 4.35 25.71 -3.02
N ILE A 360 3.57 26.77 -2.84
CA ILE A 360 4.07 28.09 -2.48
C ILE A 360 4.55 28.08 -1.03
N ALA A 361 5.76 28.60 -0.82
CA ALA A 361 6.48 28.54 0.43
C ALA A 361 6.08 29.69 1.38
N LEU A 362 4.86 29.65 1.91
CA LEU A 362 4.32 30.69 2.81
C LEU A 362 4.82 30.59 4.26
N LYS A 363 5.29 29.41 4.68
CA LYS A 363 5.76 29.13 6.05
C LYS A 363 7.02 28.28 5.98
N ASN A 364 8.04 28.64 6.75
CA ASN A 364 9.33 27.95 6.82
C ASN A 364 9.90 27.60 5.42
N PRO A 365 10.14 28.60 4.55
CA PRO A 365 10.56 28.36 3.17
C PRO A 365 11.84 27.53 3.07
N ASP A 366 12.82 27.76 3.95
CA ASP A 366 14.08 27.01 3.96
C ASP A 366 13.87 25.51 4.22
N GLU A 367 12.97 25.17 5.14
CA GLU A 367 12.62 23.77 5.46
C GLU A 367 11.93 23.09 4.26
N LEU A 368 10.97 23.79 3.63
CA LEU A 368 10.23 23.25 2.49
C LEU A 368 11.13 23.08 1.26
N LEU A 369 11.93 24.11 0.93
CA LEU A 369 12.80 24.10 -0.24
C LEU A 369 14.00 23.17 -0.05
N GLY A 370 14.47 22.99 1.18
CA GLY A 370 15.52 22.03 1.53
C GLY A 370 15.17 20.57 1.24
N LEU A 371 13.88 20.23 1.03
CA LEU A 371 13.47 18.89 0.59
C LEU A 371 14.04 18.51 -0.78
N VAL A 372 14.38 19.48 -1.65
CA VAL A 372 14.93 19.22 -2.99
C VAL A 372 16.23 18.41 -2.92
N GLU A 373 17.08 18.68 -1.93
CA GLU A 373 18.37 17.98 -1.76
C GLU A 373 18.18 16.54 -1.28
N GLN A 374 17.06 16.29 -0.59
CA GLN A 374 16.76 15.02 0.06
C GLN A 374 16.10 14.01 -0.90
N TYR A 375 15.16 14.46 -1.74
CA TYR A 375 14.44 13.59 -2.67
C TYR A 375 15.24 13.32 -3.96
N PRO A 376 14.85 12.33 -4.78
CA PRO A 376 15.44 12.14 -6.10
C PRO A 376 15.19 13.38 -7.01
N ASP A 377 16.19 13.76 -7.80
CA ASP A 377 16.22 15.03 -8.56
C ASP A 377 15.05 15.24 -9.53
N HIS A 378 14.39 14.16 -9.95
CA HIS A 378 13.24 14.21 -10.85
C HIS A 378 11.89 14.32 -10.13
N VAL A 379 11.87 14.27 -8.79
CA VAL A 379 10.65 14.37 -7.98
C VAL A 379 10.36 15.83 -7.61
N LEU A 380 11.37 16.55 -7.13
CA LEU A 380 11.24 17.92 -6.61
C LEU A 380 12.18 18.88 -7.33
N SER A 381 11.72 20.11 -7.54
CA SER A 381 12.61 21.24 -7.86
C SER A 381 12.18 22.50 -7.13
N ALA A 382 13.13 23.33 -6.70
CA ALA A 382 12.84 24.65 -6.16
C ALA A 382 12.79 25.68 -7.29
N HIS A 383 11.87 26.64 -7.17
CA HIS A 383 11.77 27.79 -8.07
C HIS A 383 11.85 29.08 -7.26
N SER A 384 12.71 29.99 -7.70
CA SER A 384 12.70 31.39 -7.24
C SER A 384 11.57 32.16 -7.93
N SER A 385 11.18 33.29 -7.34
CA SER A 385 10.01 34.10 -7.71
C SER A 385 9.96 34.64 -9.15
N LEU A 386 11.01 34.49 -9.96
CA LEU A 386 11.20 35.28 -11.18
C LEU A 386 10.75 34.63 -12.51
N GLU A 387 10.17 33.42 -12.52
CA GLU A 387 9.75 32.75 -13.77
C GLU A 387 8.42 31.98 -13.68
N ALA A 388 7.67 32.08 -12.57
CA ALA A 388 6.42 31.35 -12.40
C ALA A 388 5.24 32.11 -13.04
N LEU A 389 4.41 31.40 -13.80
CA LEU A 389 3.05 31.83 -14.15
C LEU A 389 2.08 31.03 -13.28
N PRO A 390 1.13 31.64 -12.56
CA PRO A 390 0.97 33.09 -12.39
C PRO A 390 2.13 33.70 -11.60
N GLU A 391 2.39 34.99 -11.86
CA GLU A 391 3.47 35.72 -11.21
C GLU A 391 3.25 35.84 -9.69
N THR A 392 4.31 35.62 -8.92
CA THR A 392 4.28 35.64 -7.46
C THR A 392 5.64 36.06 -6.90
N GLU A 393 5.63 36.78 -5.78
CA GLU A 393 6.86 37.13 -5.06
C GLU A 393 7.42 35.96 -4.22
N PHE A 394 6.64 34.91 -4.04
CA PHE A 394 6.99 33.78 -3.19
C PHE A 394 7.76 32.69 -3.94
N SER A 395 8.78 32.13 -3.29
CA SER A 395 9.42 30.90 -3.76
C SER A 395 8.45 29.71 -3.70
N SER A 396 8.69 28.68 -4.52
CA SER A 396 7.87 27.48 -4.53
C SER A 396 8.69 26.19 -4.61
N LEU A 397 8.15 25.13 -4.00
CA LEU A 397 8.59 23.76 -4.20
C LEU A 397 7.70 23.11 -5.24
N LYS A 398 8.27 22.73 -6.37
CA LYS A 398 7.55 22.03 -7.45
C LYS A 398 7.67 20.53 -7.28
N LEU A 399 6.54 19.88 -7.02
CA LEU A 399 6.37 18.42 -7.14
C LEU A 399 6.07 18.08 -8.60
N ARG A 400 7.01 17.37 -9.25
CA ARG A 400 6.95 17.05 -10.67
C ARG A 400 6.03 15.88 -11.01
N GLN A 401 5.65 15.10 -10.01
CA GLN A 401 4.81 13.91 -10.15
C GLN A 401 3.66 13.99 -9.15
N ALA A 402 2.51 14.46 -9.60
CA ALA A 402 1.27 14.49 -8.85
C ALA A 402 0.10 14.08 -9.76
N GLY A 403 -1.13 14.23 -9.27
CA GLY A 403 -2.32 13.94 -10.07
C GLY A 403 -3.50 14.82 -9.74
N ALA A 404 -4.44 14.90 -10.67
CA ALA A 404 -5.80 15.28 -10.41
C ALA A 404 -6.73 14.14 -10.83
N VAL A 405 -7.82 13.96 -10.10
CA VAL A 405 -8.80 12.90 -10.36
C VAL A 405 -10.16 13.55 -10.57
N SER A 406 -10.86 13.17 -11.64
CA SER A 406 -12.28 13.49 -11.85
C SER A 406 -13.14 12.49 -11.05
N PRO A 407 -13.75 12.89 -9.91
CA PRO A 407 -14.39 11.94 -9.02
C PRO A 407 -15.56 11.18 -9.64
N HIS A 408 -16.39 11.87 -10.41
CA HIS A 408 -17.55 11.26 -11.05
C HIS A 408 -17.17 10.24 -12.12
N GLN A 409 -16.14 10.54 -12.92
CA GLN A 409 -15.63 9.60 -13.90
C GLN A 409 -15.00 8.38 -13.22
N LEU A 410 -14.24 8.58 -12.14
CA LEU A 410 -13.67 7.48 -11.36
C LEU A 410 -14.76 6.56 -10.81
N ARG A 411 -15.82 7.14 -10.23
CA ARG A 411 -16.99 6.39 -9.75
C ARG A 411 -17.57 5.54 -10.88
N ASP A 412 -17.80 6.14 -12.05
CA ASP A 412 -18.43 5.44 -13.18
C ASP A 412 -17.56 4.29 -13.69
N GLU A 413 -16.23 4.46 -13.73
CA GLU A 413 -15.28 3.40 -14.09
C GLU A 413 -15.22 2.29 -13.03
N ILE A 414 -15.25 2.62 -11.72
CA ILE A 414 -15.27 1.61 -10.65
C ILE A 414 -16.57 0.79 -10.69
N LEU A 415 -17.73 1.46 -10.85
CA LEU A 415 -19.04 0.80 -10.87
C LEU A 415 -19.29 -0.06 -12.12
N GLN A 416 -18.42 0.00 -13.13
CA GLN A 416 -18.45 -0.91 -14.28
C GLN A 416 -17.88 -2.30 -13.97
N HIS A 417 -17.17 -2.47 -12.85
CA HIS A 417 -16.60 -3.76 -12.49
C HIS A 417 -17.72 -4.79 -12.23
N PRO A 418 -17.66 -6.00 -12.83
CA PRO A 418 -18.77 -6.96 -12.80
C PRO A 418 -19.14 -7.45 -11.39
N ASN A 419 -18.18 -7.46 -10.47
CA ASN A 419 -18.41 -7.88 -9.09
C ASN A 419 -18.91 -6.75 -8.16
N ILE A 420 -19.11 -5.53 -8.68
CA ILE A 420 -19.57 -4.39 -7.88
C ILE A 420 -21.01 -4.07 -8.27
N THR A 421 -21.91 -4.15 -7.30
CA THR A 421 -23.30 -3.69 -7.42
C THR A 421 -23.52 -2.53 -6.47
N ILE A 422 -24.35 -1.56 -6.86
CA ILE A 422 -24.77 -0.47 -5.98
C ILE A 422 -26.29 -0.46 -5.81
N LEU A 423 -26.74 -0.30 -4.57
CA LEU A 423 -28.13 -0.23 -4.18
C LEU A 423 -28.38 1.08 -3.43
N LYS A 424 -29.47 1.76 -3.78
CA LYS A 424 -29.90 2.96 -3.06
C LYS A 424 -30.70 2.55 -1.82
N ALA A 425 -30.06 2.60 -0.65
CA ALA A 425 -30.66 2.21 0.63
C ALA A 425 -29.95 2.87 1.81
N LYS A 426 -30.71 3.21 2.86
CA LYS A 426 -30.17 3.67 4.13
C LYS A 426 -30.11 2.51 5.11
N ILE A 427 -28.90 2.08 5.45
CA ILE A 427 -28.72 1.09 6.52
C ILE A 427 -28.80 1.82 7.86
N SER A 428 -29.72 1.39 8.72
CA SER A 428 -29.95 1.97 10.05
C SER A 428 -29.39 1.12 11.17
N ASP A 429 -29.17 -0.18 10.95
CA ASP A 429 -28.69 -1.09 11.98
C ASP A 429 -27.91 -2.28 11.39
N LEU A 430 -26.99 -2.84 12.19
CA LEU A 430 -26.15 -3.98 11.86
C LEU A 430 -26.28 -5.05 12.95
N LYS A 431 -26.66 -6.27 12.56
CA LYS A 431 -26.85 -7.38 13.50
C LYS A 431 -25.99 -8.56 13.11
N GLN A 432 -25.09 -8.98 14.00
CA GLN A 432 -24.31 -10.20 13.81
C GLN A 432 -25.22 -11.41 14.04
N VAL A 433 -25.30 -12.30 13.04
CA VAL A 433 -26.02 -13.57 13.10
C VAL A 433 -25.09 -14.66 12.60
N GLU A 434 -24.72 -15.59 13.50
CA GLU A 434 -23.71 -16.62 13.22
C GLU A 434 -22.40 -16.00 12.72
N LYS A 435 -21.95 -16.38 11.51
CA LYS A 435 -20.73 -15.88 10.86
C LYS A 435 -20.97 -14.67 9.94
N GLN A 436 -22.21 -14.23 9.76
CA GLN A 436 -22.55 -13.13 8.86
C GLN A 436 -23.11 -11.93 9.63
N THR A 437 -23.07 -10.78 8.98
CA THR A 437 -23.72 -9.56 9.46
C THR A 437 -24.93 -9.26 8.59
N GLU A 438 -26.09 -9.10 9.22
CA GLU A 438 -27.31 -8.63 8.58
C GLU A 438 -27.35 -7.10 8.54
N LEU A 439 -27.79 -6.56 7.40
CA LEU A 439 -27.97 -5.14 7.16
C LEU A 439 -29.46 -4.81 7.18
N TRP A 440 -29.84 -3.88 8.05
CA TRP A 440 -31.24 -3.53 8.28
C TRP A 440 -31.54 -2.09 7.89
N GLN A 441 -32.70 -1.89 7.30
CA GLN A 441 -33.33 -0.58 7.12
C GLN A 441 -34.60 -0.56 7.95
N ASP A 442 -34.59 0.23 9.02
CA ASP A 442 -35.61 0.26 10.06
C ASP A 442 -35.89 -1.15 10.63
N GLN A 443 -37.05 -1.73 10.33
CA GLN A 443 -37.45 -3.08 10.77
C GLN A 443 -37.36 -4.12 9.65
N GLU A 444 -36.87 -3.75 8.47
CA GLU A 444 -36.73 -4.64 7.32
C GLU A 444 -35.27 -5.07 7.14
N ARG A 445 -35.05 -6.38 7.03
CA ARG A 445 -33.74 -6.94 6.69
C ARG A 445 -33.54 -6.84 5.18
N LEU A 446 -32.53 -6.09 4.74
CA LEU A 446 -32.22 -5.92 3.33
C LEU A 446 -31.29 -7.03 2.79
N ALA A 447 -30.27 -7.40 3.56
CA ALA A 447 -29.26 -8.35 3.13
C ALA A 447 -28.48 -8.95 4.30
N SER A 448 -27.65 -9.96 3.99
CA SER A 448 -26.62 -10.52 4.85
C SER A 448 -25.31 -10.55 4.08
N ALA A 449 -24.19 -10.29 4.77
CA ALA A 449 -22.85 -10.29 4.17
C ALA A 449 -21.84 -10.95 5.12
N ASP A 450 -20.79 -11.53 4.55
CA ASP A 450 -19.70 -12.14 5.31
C ASP A 450 -18.88 -11.07 6.04
N HIS A 451 -18.68 -9.92 5.38
CA HIS A 451 -18.05 -8.75 5.98
C HIS A 451 -18.81 -7.46 5.63
N VAL A 452 -18.88 -6.53 6.60
CA VAL A 452 -19.50 -5.21 6.41
C VAL A 452 -18.47 -4.11 6.64
N ILE A 453 -18.35 -3.20 5.68
CA ILE A 453 -17.47 -2.04 5.75
C ILE A 453 -18.31 -0.76 5.82
N VAL A 454 -18.18 0.00 6.90
CA VAL A 454 -18.89 1.27 7.07
C VAL A 454 -18.00 2.42 6.60
N CYS A 455 -18.44 3.12 5.55
CA CYS A 455 -17.75 4.24 4.91
C CYS A 455 -18.58 5.54 4.98
N CYS A 456 -19.37 5.71 6.04
CA CYS A 456 -20.37 6.78 6.18
C CYS A 456 -19.83 8.08 6.79
N ALA A 457 -18.50 8.33 6.73
CA ALA A 457 -17.89 9.52 7.32
C ALA A 457 -18.34 9.75 8.79
N LYS A 458 -18.93 10.92 9.12
CA LYS A 458 -19.46 11.22 10.47
C LYS A 458 -20.61 10.28 10.87
N GLN A 459 -21.50 9.93 9.94
CA GLN A 459 -22.64 9.06 10.21
C GLN A 459 -22.24 7.62 10.55
N SER A 460 -20.97 7.24 10.38
CA SER A 460 -20.49 5.93 10.84
C SER A 460 -20.73 5.70 12.34
N ALA A 461 -20.82 6.78 13.14
CA ALA A 461 -21.14 6.71 14.55
C ALA A 461 -22.59 6.25 14.85
N GLU A 462 -23.49 6.27 13.86
CA GLU A 462 -24.86 5.76 14.01
C GLU A 462 -24.91 4.22 14.00
N LEU A 463 -23.90 3.56 13.41
CA LEU A 463 -23.84 2.10 13.23
C LEU A 463 -22.92 1.38 14.22
N PHE A 464 -22.22 2.12 15.08
CA PHE A 464 -21.30 1.55 16.06
C PHE A 464 -21.43 2.22 17.42
N GLU A 465 -21.46 1.40 18.46
CA GLU A 465 -21.25 1.88 19.82
C GLU A 465 -19.80 2.36 20.02
N ASN A 466 -19.63 3.46 20.76
CA ASN A 466 -18.32 4.03 21.11
C ASN A 466 -17.42 4.34 19.91
N TYR A 467 -18.01 4.79 18.80
CA TYR A 467 -17.27 5.20 17.62
C TYR A 467 -16.38 6.44 17.89
N PRO A 468 -15.14 6.49 17.36
CA PRO A 468 -14.28 7.66 17.54
C PRO A 468 -14.92 8.95 17.01
N ILE A 469 -14.74 10.04 17.75
CA ILE A 469 -15.30 11.35 17.37
C ILE A 469 -14.60 11.87 16.10
N LEU A 470 -15.41 12.16 15.07
CA LEU A 470 -14.97 12.84 13.86
C LEU A 470 -15.46 14.28 13.85
N LYS A 471 -14.52 15.23 13.79
CA LYS A 471 -14.83 16.67 13.69
C LYS A 471 -15.33 17.01 12.29
N PRO A 472 -16.46 17.73 12.16
CA PRO A 472 -16.87 18.29 10.88
C PRO A 472 -15.96 19.47 10.50
N ILE A 473 -15.58 19.53 9.24
CA ILE A 473 -14.88 20.68 8.66
C ILE A 473 -15.54 21.04 7.34
N ARG A 474 -16.41 22.05 7.36
CA ARG A 474 -17.02 22.60 6.15
C ARG A 474 -15.94 23.22 5.27
N GLY A 475 -16.10 23.07 3.96
CA GLY A 475 -15.32 23.79 2.97
C GLY A 475 -16.04 23.91 1.64
N GLN A 476 -15.81 25.03 0.97
CA GLN A 476 -16.37 25.36 -0.33
C GLN A 476 -15.25 25.46 -1.37
N VAL A 477 -15.43 24.77 -2.48
CA VAL A 477 -14.63 24.91 -3.69
C VAL A 477 -15.40 25.80 -4.67
N SER A 478 -14.70 26.71 -5.33
CA SER A 478 -15.24 27.59 -6.37
C SER A 478 -14.71 27.18 -7.75
N TRP A 479 -15.48 27.44 -8.81
CA TRP A 479 -14.97 27.45 -10.18
C TRP A 479 -15.54 28.64 -10.96
N VAL A 480 -14.71 29.17 -11.85
CA VAL A 480 -14.94 30.45 -12.53
C VAL A 480 -14.42 30.40 -13.96
N ASN A 481 -15.03 31.17 -14.87
CA ASN A 481 -14.49 31.37 -16.21
C ASN A 481 -13.09 31.99 -16.16
N ASN A 482 -12.15 31.38 -16.86
CA ASN A 482 -10.75 31.76 -16.97
C ASN A 482 -10.24 31.65 -18.42
N SER A 483 -11.13 31.73 -19.41
CA SER A 483 -10.80 31.53 -20.84
C SER A 483 -9.81 32.57 -21.39
N ASN A 484 -9.71 33.76 -20.76
CA ASN A 484 -8.83 34.84 -21.22
C ASN A 484 -7.36 34.59 -20.84
N GLN A 485 -7.10 33.86 -19.75
CA GLN A 485 -5.76 33.59 -19.23
C GLN A 485 -5.70 32.20 -18.58
N PRO A 486 -5.89 31.12 -19.37
CA PRO A 486 -5.90 29.77 -18.85
C PRO A 486 -4.54 29.40 -18.26
N LEU A 487 -4.55 28.72 -17.11
CA LEU A 487 -3.35 28.04 -16.63
C LEU A 487 -3.13 26.75 -17.41
N PRO A 488 -1.88 26.25 -17.50
CA PRO A 488 -1.62 24.93 -18.07
C PRO A 488 -2.42 23.84 -17.35
N LEU A 489 -3.07 22.96 -18.11
CA LEU A 489 -3.93 21.87 -17.58
C LEU A 489 -3.14 20.82 -16.77
N ASP A 490 -1.83 20.79 -16.92
CA ASP A 490 -0.90 19.91 -16.22
C ASP A 490 -0.25 20.59 -14.99
N GLN A 491 -0.67 21.80 -14.61
CA GLN A 491 -0.13 22.54 -13.46
C GLN A 491 -1.21 22.91 -12.45
N ALA A 492 -0.89 22.71 -11.17
CA ALA A 492 -1.67 23.16 -10.03
C ALA A 492 -0.78 23.91 -9.03
N TYR A 493 -1.42 24.73 -8.20
CA TYR A 493 -0.73 25.60 -7.24
C TYR A 493 -1.37 25.41 -5.88
N SER A 494 -0.55 25.39 -4.82
CA SER A 494 -0.98 25.15 -3.44
C SER A 494 -0.37 26.20 -2.51
N TYR A 495 -1.19 26.99 -1.82
CA TYR A 495 -0.79 28.23 -1.13
C TYR A 495 -1.69 28.57 0.07
N GLY A 496 -2.03 27.57 0.90
CA GLY A 496 -3.06 27.71 1.94
C GLY A 496 -4.47 27.48 1.39
N GLY A 497 -4.72 27.92 0.16
CA GLY A 497 -5.68 27.31 -0.76
C GLY A 497 -4.99 26.46 -1.83
N TYR A 498 -5.69 26.23 -2.93
CA TYR A 498 -5.18 25.67 -4.16
C TYR A 498 -5.94 26.24 -5.35
N CYS A 499 -5.30 26.28 -6.52
CA CYS A 499 -5.99 26.46 -7.79
C CYS A 499 -5.39 25.58 -8.88
N MET A 500 -6.19 25.31 -9.89
CA MET A 500 -5.82 24.54 -11.07
C MET A 500 -6.75 24.87 -12.22
N GLN A 501 -6.27 24.83 -13.46
CA GLN A 501 -7.17 24.87 -14.60
C GLN A 501 -8.05 23.62 -14.61
N PHE A 502 -9.37 23.80 -14.53
CA PHE A 502 -10.34 22.71 -14.49
C PHE A 502 -10.49 22.09 -15.88
N ASP A 503 -10.86 22.93 -16.85
CA ASP A 503 -11.03 22.58 -18.26
C ASP A 503 -10.54 23.71 -19.18
N ALA A 504 -10.83 23.65 -20.48
CA ALA A 504 -10.40 24.66 -21.46
C ALA A 504 -10.85 26.10 -21.14
N THR A 505 -11.90 26.25 -20.32
CA THR A 505 -12.58 27.53 -20.05
C THR A 505 -12.60 27.91 -18.58
N GLN A 506 -12.51 26.96 -17.64
CA GLN A 506 -12.71 27.23 -16.21
C GLN A 506 -11.46 26.97 -15.36
N LEU A 507 -11.29 27.82 -14.35
CA LEU A 507 -10.37 27.61 -13.22
C LEU A 507 -11.16 27.06 -12.03
N ILE A 508 -10.60 26.07 -11.33
CA ILE A 508 -11.09 25.63 -10.02
C ILE A 508 -10.14 26.11 -8.93
N LEU A 509 -10.69 26.61 -7.83
CA LEU A 509 -9.92 27.10 -6.70
C LEU A 509 -10.64 26.89 -5.37
N GLY A 510 -9.89 26.83 -4.29
CA GLY A 510 -10.45 26.67 -2.96
C GLY A 510 -9.43 26.20 -1.93
N ALA A 511 -9.83 25.68 -0.80
CA ALA A 511 -11.21 25.71 -0.32
C ALA A 511 -11.24 26.43 1.01
N SER A 512 -12.36 27.07 1.30
CA SER A 512 -12.65 27.55 2.65
C SER A 512 -12.51 26.41 3.66
N PHE A 513 -12.19 26.77 4.90
CA PHE A 513 -11.88 25.80 5.96
C PHE A 513 -12.48 26.28 7.28
N PHE A 514 -13.66 25.75 7.60
CA PHE A 514 -14.38 26.09 8.82
C PHE A 514 -14.56 24.85 9.71
N PRO A 515 -13.69 24.66 10.72
CA PRO A 515 -13.84 23.59 11.71
C PRO A 515 -15.14 23.73 12.51
N ASN A 516 -15.68 22.60 12.93
CA ASN A 516 -16.89 22.49 13.76
C ASN A 516 -18.16 23.04 13.09
N ARG A 517 -18.17 23.14 11.76
CA ARG A 517 -19.28 23.62 10.95
C ARG A 517 -19.71 22.51 9.98
N ASP A 518 -21.02 22.26 9.86
CA ASP A 518 -21.56 21.12 9.10
C ASP A 518 -22.73 21.42 8.16
N ASP A 519 -22.97 22.70 7.85
CA ASP A 519 -23.82 23.11 6.74
C ASP A 519 -23.15 22.86 5.37
N THR A 520 -23.95 22.84 4.32
CA THR A 520 -23.55 22.43 2.95
C THR A 520 -23.97 23.41 1.87
N GLU A 521 -24.57 24.52 2.26
CA GLU A 521 -25.03 25.59 1.41
C GLU A 521 -23.82 26.33 0.82
N VAL A 522 -23.92 26.67 -0.47
CA VAL A 522 -22.93 27.52 -1.12
C VAL A 522 -23.17 28.96 -0.69
N LEU A 523 -22.13 29.60 -0.17
CA LEU A 523 -22.21 30.95 0.39
C LEU A 523 -21.37 31.94 -0.42
N PRO A 524 -21.87 33.17 -0.68
CA PRO A 524 -21.10 34.22 -1.32
C PRO A 524 -19.82 34.59 -0.54
N GLU A 525 -19.86 34.63 0.79
CA GLU A 525 -18.69 34.95 1.62
C GLU A 525 -17.54 33.94 1.44
N ASP A 526 -17.85 32.69 1.11
CA ASP A 526 -16.86 31.65 0.86
C ASP A 526 -16.21 31.81 -0.52
N HIS A 527 -16.94 32.34 -1.51
CA HIS A 527 -16.34 32.73 -2.79
C HIS A 527 -15.36 33.88 -2.60
N VAL A 528 -15.73 34.89 -1.81
CA VAL A 528 -14.85 36.00 -1.43
C VAL A 528 -13.62 35.47 -0.70
N HIS A 529 -13.79 34.59 0.28
CA HIS A 529 -12.66 33.97 0.98
C HIS A 529 -11.71 33.21 0.02
N ASN A 530 -12.25 32.42 -0.91
CA ASN A 530 -11.45 31.71 -1.90
C ASN A 530 -10.72 32.68 -2.86
N HIS A 531 -11.33 33.82 -3.21
CA HIS A 531 -10.69 34.90 -3.96
C HIS A 531 -9.54 35.54 -3.18
N GLU A 532 -9.75 35.85 -1.90
CA GLU A 532 -8.71 36.40 -1.02
C GLU A 532 -7.50 35.47 -0.91
N LEU A 533 -7.71 34.15 -0.82
CA LEU A 533 -6.62 33.17 -0.78
C LEU A 533 -5.74 33.24 -2.04
N ILE A 534 -6.34 33.23 -3.24
CA ILE A 534 -5.55 33.34 -4.48
C ILE A 534 -4.94 34.73 -4.65
N HIS A 535 -5.66 35.78 -4.27
CA HIS A 535 -5.15 37.16 -4.31
C HIS A 535 -3.95 37.36 -3.40
N SER A 536 -3.89 36.68 -2.25
CA SER A 536 -2.77 36.79 -1.31
C SER A 536 -1.44 36.27 -1.86
N VAL A 537 -1.46 35.46 -2.92
CA VAL A 537 -0.24 34.89 -3.52
C VAL A 537 -0.02 35.24 -4.99
N PHE A 538 -1.10 35.51 -5.73
CA PHE A 538 -1.09 35.87 -7.15
C PHE A 538 -1.98 37.11 -7.37
N PRO A 539 -1.61 38.27 -6.81
CA PRO A 539 -2.51 39.43 -6.75
C PRO A 539 -2.95 39.93 -8.13
N GLU A 540 -2.03 40.06 -9.07
CA GLU A 540 -2.30 40.51 -10.45
C GLU A 540 -3.16 39.52 -11.21
N TYR A 541 -2.92 38.22 -11.03
CA TYR A 541 -3.73 37.17 -11.66
C TYR A 541 -5.15 37.14 -11.10
N ALA A 542 -5.29 37.24 -9.77
CA ALA A 542 -6.58 37.21 -9.09
C ALA A 542 -7.47 38.42 -9.44
N GLN A 543 -6.88 39.59 -9.74
CA GLN A 543 -7.61 40.78 -10.20
C GLN A 543 -8.26 40.60 -11.58
N GLN A 544 -7.78 39.65 -12.37
CA GLN A 544 -8.27 39.38 -13.72
C GLN A 544 -9.41 38.35 -13.74
N LEU A 545 -9.67 37.70 -12.60
CA LEU A 545 -10.80 36.80 -12.45
C LEU A 545 -12.12 37.59 -12.45
N PRO A 546 -13.21 37.02 -13.01
CA PRO A 546 -14.55 37.60 -12.92
C PRO A 546 -15.00 37.86 -11.47
N SER A 547 -15.98 38.76 -11.29
CA SER A 547 -16.62 38.99 -9.98
C SER A 547 -17.07 37.68 -9.34
N THR A 548 -16.89 37.56 -8.02
CA THR A 548 -17.31 36.40 -7.22
C THR A 548 -18.81 36.11 -7.32
N ASP A 549 -19.63 37.11 -7.67
CA ASP A 549 -21.08 36.95 -7.91
C ASP A 549 -21.39 36.01 -9.08
N SER A 550 -20.45 35.85 -10.01
CA SER A 550 -20.58 34.97 -11.18
C SER A 550 -20.00 33.57 -10.96
N TRP A 551 -19.41 33.33 -9.79
CA TRP A 551 -18.73 32.07 -9.51
C TRP A 551 -19.75 30.98 -9.20
N GLN A 552 -19.36 29.76 -9.53
CA GLN A 552 -20.07 28.56 -9.10
C GLN A 552 -19.28 27.91 -7.98
N GLY A 553 -19.93 27.07 -7.19
CA GLY A 553 -19.23 26.36 -6.13
C GLY A 553 -19.98 25.18 -5.56
N ARG A 554 -19.28 24.47 -4.70
CA ARG A 554 -19.81 23.34 -3.93
C ARG A 554 -19.25 23.41 -2.51
N ALA A 555 -20.15 23.47 -1.53
CA ALA A 555 -19.79 23.34 -0.13
C ALA A 555 -20.10 21.92 0.37
N SER A 556 -19.21 21.38 1.19
CA SER A 556 -19.39 20.06 1.80
C SER A 556 -18.62 19.93 3.11
N VAL A 557 -18.91 18.86 3.86
CA VAL A 557 -18.38 18.65 5.21
C VAL A 557 -17.40 17.49 5.19
N ARG A 558 -16.13 17.79 5.46
CA ARG A 558 -15.09 16.77 5.69
C ARG A 558 -15.25 16.20 7.10
N ALA A 559 -14.93 14.92 7.27
CA ALA A 559 -14.88 14.26 8.56
C ALA A 559 -13.42 13.98 8.93
N GLN A 560 -12.96 14.54 10.04
CA GLN A 560 -11.57 14.49 10.47
C GLN A 560 -11.45 13.88 11.88
N SER A 561 -10.59 12.88 12.02
CA SER A 561 -10.18 12.33 13.32
C SER A 561 -9.37 13.34 14.14
N LEU A 562 -9.25 13.10 15.45
CA LEU A 562 -8.57 14.03 16.37
C LEU A 562 -7.05 14.16 16.13
N ASP A 563 -6.43 13.10 15.61
CA ASP A 563 -4.99 13.00 15.34
C ASP A 563 -4.65 13.07 13.84
N TYR A 564 -5.64 13.39 13.01
CA TYR A 564 -5.52 13.52 11.56
C TYR A 564 -5.27 12.23 10.76
N PHE A 565 -5.18 11.06 11.41
CA PHE A 565 -5.08 9.77 10.73
C PHE A 565 -6.46 9.19 10.40
N PRO A 566 -6.65 8.55 9.24
CA PRO A 566 -7.88 7.81 8.96
C PRO A 566 -8.21 6.76 10.03
N LEU A 567 -9.47 6.35 10.08
CA LEU A 567 -9.96 5.21 10.86
C LEU A 567 -10.14 4.05 9.89
N VAL A 568 -9.29 3.02 9.94
CA VAL A 568 -9.29 1.88 9.02
C VAL A 568 -9.15 0.58 9.80
N GLY A 569 -10.13 -0.30 9.71
CA GLY A 569 -10.06 -1.65 10.29
C GLY A 569 -11.28 -2.04 11.11
N LYS A 570 -11.13 -3.11 11.89
CA LYS A 570 -12.21 -3.77 12.62
C LYS A 570 -12.65 -2.94 13.83
N MET A 571 -13.96 -2.74 14.00
CA MET A 571 -14.51 -1.93 15.12
C MET A 571 -14.66 -2.71 16.42
N GLN A 572 -14.99 -4.00 16.34
CA GLN A 572 -15.14 -4.89 17.49
C GLN A 572 -14.58 -6.27 17.13
N ASN A 573 -13.94 -6.95 18.08
CA ASN A 573 -13.31 -8.24 17.79
C ASN A 573 -14.30 -9.37 17.50
N THR A 574 -15.54 -9.24 17.97
CA THR A 574 -16.57 -10.29 17.92
C THR A 574 -17.37 -10.33 16.62
N ASN A 575 -17.36 -9.25 15.82
CA ASN A 575 -18.22 -9.10 14.64
C ASN A 575 -17.38 -8.76 13.41
N GLU A 576 -17.76 -9.25 12.24
CA GLU A 576 -17.06 -8.97 10.96
C GLU A 576 -17.44 -7.59 10.38
N CYS A 577 -17.42 -6.56 11.24
CA CYS A 577 -17.74 -5.18 10.91
C CYS A 577 -16.51 -4.28 11.04
N TYR A 578 -16.24 -3.55 9.96
CA TYR A 578 -15.08 -2.69 9.78
C TYR A 578 -15.52 -1.26 9.49
N THR A 579 -14.62 -0.31 9.70
CA THR A 579 -14.82 1.08 9.30
C THR A 579 -13.71 1.56 8.38
N PHE A 580 -14.08 2.44 7.46
CA PHE A 580 -13.15 3.29 6.75
C PHE A 580 -13.66 4.74 6.67
N ALA A 581 -13.15 5.60 7.57
CA ALA A 581 -13.59 7.00 7.69
C ALA A 581 -12.45 7.94 8.16
N GLY A 582 -12.79 9.20 8.46
CA GLY A 582 -11.83 10.15 9.05
C GLY A 582 -10.76 10.69 8.10
N LEU A 583 -11.05 10.67 6.79
CA LEU A 583 -10.11 10.99 5.70
C LEU A 583 -9.71 12.47 5.59
N GLY A 584 -10.40 13.39 6.27
CA GLY A 584 -10.08 14.81 6.22
C GLY A 584 -10.14 15.42 4.83
N SER A 585 -9.17 16.27 4.50
CA SER A 585 -9.03 16.92 3.18
C SER A 585 -8.15 16.14 2.19
N LYS A 586 -7.70 14.94 2.56
CA LYS A 586 -6.76 14.13 1.77
C LYS A 586 -7.36 12.78 1.35
N GLY A 587 -8.69 12.70 1.28
CA GLY A 587 -9.38 11.43 1.02
C GLY A 587 -8.98 10.74 -0.27
N PHE A 588 -8.87 11.46 -1.40
CA PHE A 588 -8.41 10.87 -2.66
C PHE A 588 -6.94 10.43 -2.61
N LEU A 589 -6.12 11.00 -1.73
CA LEU A 589 -4.74 10.56 -1.57
C LEU A 589 -4.67 9.27 -0.74
N PHE A 590 -5.36 9.23 0.40
CA PHE A 590 -5.31 8.10 1.34
C PHE A 590 -6.16 6.90 0.92
N ALA A 591 -7.26 7.11 0.19
CA ALA A 591 -8.24 6.07 -0.09
C ALA A 591 -7.67 4.82 -0.76
N PRO A 592 -6.82 4.90 -1.80
CA PRO A 592 -6.26 3.72 -2.43
C PRO A 592 -5.45 2.84 -1.46
N LEU A 593 -4.42 3.39 -0.80
CA LEU A 593 -3.56 2.62 0.11
C LEU A 593 -4.34 2.10 1.33
N CYS A 594 -5.21 2.92 1.91
CA CYS A 594 -6.02 2.48 3.06
C CYS A 594 -7.02 1.37 2.68
N SER A 595 -7.51 1.34 1.43
CA SER A 595 -8.38 0.26 0.95
C SER A 595 -7.61 -1.04 0.79
N GLU A 596 -6.36 -0.98 0.34
CA GLU A 596 -5.46 -2.16 0.31
C GLU A 596 -5.15 -2.69 1.71
N VAL A 597 -4.90 -1.79 2.68
CA VAL A 597 -4.74 -2.15 4.09
C VAL A 597 -6.01 -2.80 4.63
N LEU A 598 -7.18 -2.22 4.33
CA LEU A 598 -8.47 -2.76 4.77
C LEU A 598 -8.73 -4.15 4.17
N ALA A 599 -8.52 -4.32 2.87
CA ALA A 599 -8.69 -5.61 2.19
C ALA A 599 -7.77 -6.67 2.80
N ALA A 600 -6.51 -6.33 3.06
CA ALA A 600 -5.57 -7.23 3.72
C ALA A 600 -6.05 -7.64 5.13
N LEU A 601 -6.57 -6.71 5.93
CA LEU A 601 -7.10 -7.02 7.26
C LEU A 601 -8.35 -7.89 7.22
N VAL A 602 -9.24 -7.67 6.25
CA VAL A 602 -10.48 -8.44 6.09
C VAL A 602 -10.19 -9.86 5.60
N LEU A 603 -9.33 -10.00 4.59
CA LEU A 603 -9.09 -11.27 3.91
C LEU A 603 -7.95 -12.09 4.52
N GLY A 604 -7.22 -11.53 5.50
CA GLY A 604 -6.09 -12.20 6.14
C GLY A 604 -4.83 -12.21 5.28
N GLU A 605 -4.52 -11.10 4.61
CA GLU A 605 -3.31 -10.90 3.81
C GLU A 605 -2.26 -10.06 4.58
N LEU A 606 -1.06 -9.92 4.02
CA LEU A 606 -0.06 -8.98 4.54
C LEU A 606 -0.46 -7.53 4.26
N CYS A 607 -0.28 -6.66 5.26
CA CYS A 607 -0.55 -5.22 5.12
C CYS A 607 0.65 -4.48 4.49
N PRO A 608 0.42 -3.60 3.49
CA PRO A 608 1.48 -2.87 2.78
C PRO A 608 1.93 -1.59 3.52
N ILE A 609 1.98 -1.62 4.85
CA ILE A 609 2.39 -0.49 5.70
C ILE A 609 3.10 -1.01 6.95
N PRO A 610 4.03 -0.24 7.55
CA PRO A 610 4.64 -0.63 8.81
C PRO A 610 3.62 -0.70 9.95
N GLN A 611 3.93 -1.51 10.96
CA GLN A 611 3.10 -1.72 12.16
C GLN A 611 2.73 -0.41 12.86
N SER A 612 3.67 0.54 12.91
CA SER A 612 3.45 1.89 13.48
C SER A 612 2.34 2.66 12.76
N LEU A 613 2.26 2.59 11.43
CA LEU A 613 1.13 3.17 10.69
C LEU A 613 -0.14 2.35 10.88
N LEU A 614 -0.06 1.02 10.90
CA LEU A 614 -1.22 0.16 11.13
C LEU A 614 -1.89 0.48 12.47
N ASP A 615 -1.10 0.69 13.52
CA ASP A 615 -1.58 1.11 14.84
C ASP A 615 -2.23 2.51 14.82
N LYS A 616 -1.66 3.45 14.06
CA LYS A 616 -2.21 4.81 13.86
C LYS A 616 -3.51 4.80 13.04
N LEU A 617 -3.71 3.81 12.15
CA LEU A 617 -4.94 3.67 11.37
C LEU A 617 -6.04 2.94 12.14
N ASN A 618 -5.68 2.08 13.09
CA ASN A 618 -6.63 1.28 13.86
C ASN A 618 -7.73 2.17 14.49
N PRO A 619 -9.03 1.90 14.23
CA PRO A 619 -10.12 2.72 14.74
C PRO A 619 -10.27 2.62 16.27
N GLN A 620 -9.77 1.56 16.89
CA GLN A 620 -9.82 1.36 18.35
C GLN A 620 -8.71 2.11 19.10
N ARG A 621 -7.82 2.83 18.41
CA ARG A 621 -6.66 3.51 19.04
C ARG A 621 -7.02 4.58 20.10
N PHE A 622 -8.23 5.12 20.03
CA PHE A 622 -8.73 6.09 21.02
C PHE A 622 -9.40 5.44 22.23
N GLN A 623 -9.66 4.13 22.19
CA GLN A 623 -10.25 3.41 23.30
C GLN A 623 -9.20 3.19 24.39
N LYS A 624 -9.58 3.42 25.66
CA LYS A 624 -8.68 3.15 26.79
C LYS A 624 -8.43 1.64 26.87
N LYS A 625 -7.17 1.21 26.76
CA LYS A 625 -6.79 -0.18 27.05
C LYS A 625 -7.22 -0.53 28.47
N VAL A 626 -8.16 -1.46 28.62
CA VAL A 626 -8.52 -2.01 29.93
C VAL A 626 -7.25 -2.68 30.46
N LYS A 627 -6.63 -2.12 31.52
CA LYS A 627 -5.50 -2.78 32.17
C LYS A 627 -5.99 -4.13 32.69
N VAL A 628 -5.44 -5.21 32.16
CA VAL A 628 -5.63 -6.56 32.74
C VAL A 628 -5.15 -6.44 34.19
N LYS A 629 -6.08 -6.56 35.15
CA LYS A 629 -5.71 -6.62 36.56
C LYS A 629 -4.84 -7.86 36.71
N LYS A 630 -3.54 -7.67 36.98
CA LYS A 630 -2.70 -8.77 37.46
C LYS A 630 -3.42 -9.35 38.69
N PRO A 631 -3.66 -10.66 38.77
CA PRO A 631 -4.21 -11.24 39.99
C PRO A 631 -3.26 -10.86 41.14
N TYR A 632 -3.76 -10.04 42.06
CA TYR A 632 -3.16 -9.94 43.38
C TYR A 632 -3.47 -11.28 44.06
N TYR A 633 -2.44 -11.91 44.61
CA TYR A 633 -2.40 -13.23 45.24
C TYR A 633 -2.08 -14.42 44.32
N SER A 634 -0.79 -14.76 44.27
CA SER A 634 -0.33 -16.15 44.46
C SER A 634 0.22 -16.24 45.88
N GLY A 635 -0.63 -16.68 46.81
CA GLY A 635 -0.22 -17.07 48.15
C GLY A 635 0.45 -18.43 48.14
#